data_AF-A5DTC7-F1
#
_entry.id   AF-A5DTC7-F1
#
_cell.length_a   1.000
_cell.length_b   1.000
_cell.length_c   1.000
_cell.angle_alpha   90.00
_cell.angle_beta   90.00
_cell.angle_gamma   90.00
#
_symmetry.space_group_name_H-M   'P 1'
#
loop_
_entity.id
_entity.type
_entity.pdbx_description
1 polymer ?
#
loop_
_entity_poly.entity_id
_entity_poly.type
_entity_poly.pdbx_seq_one_letter_code
_entity_poly.pdbx_strand_id
1 'polypeptide(L)'
;MSRIVDFSLQGNHLAILTLNDYKVYNFITGKTIKEDDFEFNYEGLPLNIEWRNKTDLLIGSTHGDVLVLRSAIPNNENGAQGVAQLFVDDMEDDDDDDDDHDDDDDDIDDDDGELGNKKRAKMAATQANGYNTNNNVDGDGDGDDVGNNQNEIDELLSKAEARQNNHHKRLREGNLKTNGKVHGFDGDNNNNNDDDDDDGNKLDDDFDDSILDNENYYRPVTEGYVNGYKKRRSGTPTYDQQQQKQHRVGFYEAASKIVPYSPGSTPFLNKGETVDRRYLAMNNVGYAWIVVNKELGTSNSITVSFFDRSLNSEYHFTVDQRFDLASLNHKCILLGDSSKGLVYYKSHNDAGSSDAWERVIPLVKDEYITSICVTNHPNFNTIVVGTNVGYLRFFNQFGVCLNIIKTNPVVALSAASTTSNIFMVNQNAANVYSYSIIDIDQDNKFIQHNGVIPIKDRANRQLIKGLFFNEYNDPCIVGGADNTLLILQAWREPGNARWVPLINCHNVITEYGSNENKKNWSCWPLGLVNDSLNCLILKNGQFPGFPLPLPVEIEIEIPTKLSHDEDSAEEEFLRSLTLGKLLNDTLTNRDEDDQDPGQEEEEDALMDKLNQYSLLFDKSLLKMFGEACKELKLNKAFSIAKLIKNDKALLAASKISERMEYLSLAAKIGQLREQLLIELDSD
;
A
#
# COMPACT_ATOMS: atom_id res chain seq x y z
N MET A 1 -20.67 28.21 -39.59
CA MET A 1 -21.11 27.35 -38.47
C MET A 1 -20.06 26.27 -38.34
N SER A 2 -19.21 26.36 -37.31
CA SER A 2 -18.28 25.29 -36.97
C SER A 2 -19.10 24.03 -36.69
N ARG A 3 -18.76 22.94 -37.38
CA ARG A 3 -19.39 21.64 -37.15
C ARG A 3 -18.60 20.99 -36.03
N ILE A 4 -19.26 20.77 -34.90
CA ILE A 4 -18.68 20.03 -33.77
C ILE A 4 -18.34 18.62 -34.28
N VAL A 5 -17.10 18.21 -34.00
CA VAL A 5 -16.57 16.89 -34.32
C VAL A 5 -16.85 15.95 -33.16
N ASP A 6 -16.48 16.37 -31.95
CA ASP A 6 -16.63 15.58 -30.72
C ASP A 6 -16.67 16.49 -29.48
N PHE A 7 -17.01 15.94 -28.31
CA PHE A 7 -16.93 16.64 -27.04
C PHE A 7 -16.69 15.67 -25.88
N SER A 8 -15.99 16.12 -24.84
CA SER A 8 -15.68 15.31 -23.66
C SER A 8 -15.83 16.13 -22.37
N LEU A 9 -16.40 15.52 -21.34
CA LEU A 9 -16.74 16.17 -20.07
C LEU A 9 -15.92 15.57 -18.93
N GLN A 10 -15.25 16.42 -18.16
CA GLN A 10 -14.55 16.03 -16.95
C GLN A 10 -14.78 17.06 -15.86
N GLY A 11 -15.33 16.62 -14.73
CA GLY A 11 -15.78 17.52 -13.66
C GLY A 11 -16.75 18.58 -14.21
N ASN A 12 -16.40 19.85 -14.03
CA ASN A 12 -17.19 21.01 -14.49
C ASN A 12 -16.78 21.53 -15.87
N HIS A 13 -15.85 20.85 -16.55
CA HIS A 13 -15.20 21.31 -17.77
C HIS A 13 -15.63 20.48 -18.97
N LEU A 14 -16.28 21.14 -19.93
CA LEU A 14 -16.70 20.57 -21.21
C LEU A 14 -15.72 21.01 -22.30
N ALA A 15 -14.96 20.06 -22.82
CA ALA A 15 -14.14 20.25 -24.01
C ALA A 15 -14.99 19.97 -25.26
N ILE A 16 -14.98 20.88 -26.23
CA ILE A 16 -15.70 20.79 -27.49
C ILE A 16 -14.67 20.89 -28.61
N LEU A 17 -14.64 19.89 -29.47
CA LEU A 17 -13.77 19.83 -30.64
C LEU A 17 -14.54 20.23 -31.89
N THR A 18 -13.96 21.12 -32.70
CA THR A 18 -14.43 21.38 -34.06
C THR A 18 -13.36 20.94 -35.07
N LEU A 19 -13.58 21.24 -36.35
CA LEU A 19 -12.63 20.84 -37.40
C LEU A 19 -11.28 21.56 -37.30
N ASN A 20 -11.24 22.76 -36.71
CA ASN A 20 -10.06 23.62 -36.72
C ASN A 20 -9.67 24.13 -35.31
N ASP A 21 -10.59 24.11 -34.36
CA ASP A 21 -10.40 24.66 -33.02
C ASP A 21 -10.94 23.71 -31.94
N TYR A 22 -10.50 23.90 -30.70
CA TYR A 22 -11.12 23.30 -29.54
C TYR A 22 -11.46 24.38 -28.52
N LYS A 23 -12.49 24.12 -27.71
CA LYS A 23 -12.96 25.03 -26.66
C LYS A 23 -13.19 24.28 -25.37
N VAL A 24 -12.71 24.82 -24.27
CA VAL A 24 -13.02 24.35 -22.91
C VAL A 24 -13.97 25.32 -22.26
N TYR A 25 -15.12 24.83 -21.84
CA TYR A 25 -16.18 25.59 -21.22
C TYR A 25 -16.44 25.08 -19.81
N ASN A 26 -16.52 25.98 -18.83
CA ASN A 26 -17.05 25.61 -17.53
C ASN A 26 -18.58 25.63 -17.59
N PHE A 27 -19.21 24.46 -17.57
CA PHE A 27 -20.66 24.38 -17.84
C PHE A 27 -21.52 24.91 -16.68
N ILE A 28 -20.98 24.99 -15.47
CA ILE A 28 -21.67 25.56 -14.31
C ILE A 28 -21.68 27.09 -14.38
N THR A 29 -20.52 27.70 -14.58
CA THR A 29 -20.38 29.17 -14.61
C THR A 29 -20.79 29.78 -15.94
N GLY A 30 -20.84 28.96 -16.98
CA GLY A 30 -21.20 29.36 -18.31
C GLY A 30 -20.12 30.17 -19.06
N LYS A 31 -18.85 30.02 -18.65
CA LYS A 31 -17.72 30.76 -19.22
C LYS A 31 -16.79 29.86 -20.01
N THR A 32 -16.32 30.35 -21.17
CA THR A 32 -15.19 29.74 -21.88
C THR A 32 -13.92 29.97 -21.07
N ILE A 33 -13.22 28.89 -20.73
CA ILE A 33 -11.93 28.90 -20.04
C ILE A 33 -10.80 29.08 -21.05
N LYS A 34 -10.86 28.32 -22.15
CA LYS A 34 -9.82 28.30 -23.18
C LYS A 34 -10.45 28.03 -24.54
N GLU A 35 -9.92 28.66 -25.57
CA GLU A 35 -10.30 28.46 -26.98
C GLU A 35 -9.05 28.71 -27.80
N ASP A 36 -8.54 27.65 -28.43
CA ASP A 36 -7.32 27.69 -29.23
C ASP A 36 -7.49 26.84 -30.50
N ASP A 37 -6.76 27.26 -31.53
CA ASP A 37 -6.63 26.51 -32.79
C ASP A 37 -5.64 25.35 -32.60
N PHE A 38 -5.76 24.32 -33.44
CA PHE A 38 -4.79 23.23 -33.49
C PHE A 38 -4.55 22.78 -34.93
N GLU A 39 -3.35 22.26 -35.20
CA GLU A 39 -2.99 21.67 -36.48
C GLU A 39 -2.27 20.33 -36.27
N PHE A 40 -2.54 19.37 -37.14
CA PHE A 40 -1.77 18.13 -37.20
C PHE A 40 -0.60 18.30 -38.18
N ASN A 41 0.49 17.56 -37.96
CA ASN A 41 1.68 17.57 -38.83
C ASN A 41 1.41 17.10 -40.29
N TYR A 42 0.25 16.48 -40.53
CA TYR A 42 -0.22 16.02 -41.83
C TYR A 42 -1.65 16.53 -42.07
N GLU A 43 -2.18 16.48 -43.30
CA GLU A 43 -3.58 16.84 -43.65
C GLU A 43 -4.66 15.92 -42.99
N GLY A 44 -4.41 15.43 -41.78
CA GLY A 44 -5.35 14.67 -40.97
C GLY A 44 -6.44 15.55 -40.38
N LEU A 45 -7.68 15.08 -40.52
CA LEU A 45 -8.82 15.68 -39.84
C LEU A 45 -8.93 15.16 -38.39
N PRO A 46 -9.39 16.00 -37.44
CA PRO A 46 -9.70 15.58 -36.08
C PRO A 46 -10.83 14.53 -36.06
N LEU A 47 -10.73 13.55 -35.15
CA LEU A 47 -11.71 12.48 -34.97
C LEU A 47 -12.43 12.56 -33.62
N ASN A 48 -11.70 12.78 -32.54
CA ASN A 48 -12.23 12.72 -31.18
C ASN A 48 -11.40 13.56 -30.22
N ILE A 49 -12.00 13.98 -29.11
CA ILE A 49 -11.33 14.68 -28.01
C ILE A 49 -11.58 13.95 -26.69
N GLU A 50 -10.55 13.77 -25.86
CA GLU A 50 -10.70 13.11 -24.56
C GLU A 50 -9.76 13.71 -23.51
N TRP A 51 -10.21 13.76 -22.26
CA TRP A 51 -9.38 14.22 -21.14
C TRP A 51 -8.35 13.16 -20.74
N ARG A 52 -7.08 13.56 -20.63
CA ARG A 52 -6.01 12.70 -20.12
C ARG A 52 -5.96 12.71 -18.59
N ASN A 53 -6.14 13.89 -18.00
CA ASN A 53 -6.14 14.19 -16.56
C ASN A 53 -6.96 15.48 -16.34
N LYS A 54 -6.99 16.05 -15.12
CA LYS A 54 -7.82 17.23 -14.78
C LYS A 54 -7.52 18.48 -15.64
N THR A 55 -6.37 18.56 -16.33
CA THR A 55 -5.91 19.75 -17.05
C THR A 55 -5.64 19.53 -18.53
N ASP A 56 -5.37 18.29 -18.98
CA ASP A 56 -4.85 18.00 -20.31
C ASP A 56 -5.87 17.30 -21.21
N LEU A 57 -5.82 17.61 -22.50
CA LEU A 57 -6.70 17.07 -23.53
C LEU A 57 -5.90 16.30 -24.60
N LEU A 58 -6.53 15.28 -25.17
CA LEU A 58 -6.04 14.49 -26.29
C LEU A 58 -6.95 14.69 -27.49
N ILE A 59 -6.39 14.97 -28.67
CA ILE A 59 -7.15 15.01 -29.93
C ILE A 59 -6.59 13.95 -30.88
N GLY A 60 -7.43 12.98 -31.25
CA GLY A 60 -7.07 11.95 -32.21
C GLY A 60 -7.29 12.41 -33.66
N SER A 61 -6.41 11.98 -34.58
CA SER A 61 -6.49 12.28 -36.01
C SER A 61 -6.90 11.06 -36.86
N THR A 62 -7.43 11.33 -38.05
CA THR A 62 -7.73 10.30 -39.07
C THR A 62 -6.53 9.48 -39.54
N HIS A 63 -5.30 9.93 -39.31
CA HIS A 63 -4.07 9.23 -39.68
C HIS A 63 -3.44 8.47 -38.50
N GLY A 64 -4.06 8.52 -37.30
CA GLY A 64 -3.56 7.85 -36.11
C GLY A 64 -2.62 8.71 -35.24
N ASP A 65 -2.46 9.99 -35.56
CA ASP A 65 -1.74 10.93 -34.70
C ASP A 65 -2.61 11.31 -33.50
N VAL A 66 -1.96 11.57 -32.35
CA VAL A 66 -2.61 12.07 -31.14
C VAL A 66 -1.93 13.36 -30.72
N LEU A 67 -2.67 14.46 -30.74
CA LEU A 67 -2.20 15.74 -30.23
C LEU A 67 -2.50 15.82 -28.73
N VAL A 68 -1.50 16.19 -27.93
CA VAL A 68 -1.65 16.37 -26.48
C VAL A 68 -1.62 17.87 -26.16
N LEU A 69 -2.73 18.39 -25.67
CA LEU A 69 -2.89 19.78 -25.24
C LEU A 69 -2.73 19.85 -23.72
N ARG A 70 -1.58 20.34 -23.26
CA ARG A 70 -1.28 20.49 -21.83
C ARG A 70 -1.90 21.77 -21.26
N SER A 71 -2.28 21.74 -19.99
CA SER A 71 -2.78 22.92 -19.26
C SER A 71 -3.93 23.62 -19.99
N ALA A 72 -4.93 22.84 -20.42
CA ALA A 72 -6.16 23.36 -21.00
C ALA A 72 -7.03 24.12 -19.97
N ILE A 73 -6.71 24.00 -18.68
CA ILE A 73 -7.28 24.76 -17.55
C ILE A 73 -6.10 25.33 -16.73
N PRO A 74 -6.05 26.64 -16.43
CA PRO A 74 -5.00 27.23 -15.60
C PRO A 74 -5.14 26.79 -14.13
N ASN A 75 -4.06 26.30 -13.51
CA ASN A 75 -4.00 26.07 -12.07
C ASN A 75 -3.86 27.42 -11.36
N ASN A 76 -4.65 27.65 -10.31
CA ASN A 76 -4.63 28.92 -9.59
C ASN A 76 -4.52 28.64 -8.08
N GLU A 77 -3.41 28.01 -7.65
CA GLU A 77 -3.14 27.66 -6.24
C GLU A 77 -1.62 27.71 -5.91
N ASN A 78 -0.99 28.87 -6.06
CA ASN A 78 0.46 29.05 -5.85
C ASN A 78 0.88 29.15 -4.37
N GLY A 79 0.32 28.31 -3.50
CA GLY A 79 0.72 28.19 -2.09
C GLY A 79 1.22 26.80 -1.67
N ALA A 80 0.82 25.75 -2.40
CA ALA A 80 1.02 24.35 -1.99
C ALA A 80 1.96 23.54 -2.90
N GLN A 81 2.28 24.03 -4.11
CA GLN A 81 3.08 23.27 -5.10
C GLN A 81 4.56 23.09 -4.72
N GLY A 82 5.18 24.04 -4.02
CA GLY A 82 6.62 23.99 -3.73
C GLY A 82 7.06 22.86 -2.79
N VAL A 83 6.15 22.29 -1.99
CA VAL A 83 6.45 21.18 -1.06
C VAL A 83 6.16 19.82 -1.71
N ALA A 84 5.15 19.75 -2.57
CA ALA A 84 4.81 18.55 -3.33
C ALA A 84 5.82 18.25 -4.45
N GLN A 85 6.33 19.27 -5.16
CA GLN A 85 7.41 19.12 -6.16
C GLN A 85 8.70 18.54 -5.55
N LEU A 86 8.93 18.70 -4.24
CA LEU A 86 10.11 18.13 -3.58
C LEU A 86 10.11 16.59 -3.58
N PHE A 87 8.92 15.97 -3.61
CA PHE A 87 8.73 14.52 -3.52
C PHE A 87 8.24 13.86 -4.81
N VAL A 88 7.83 14.66 -5.80
CA VAL A 88 7.43 14.24 -7.14
C VAL A 88 8.57 14.62 -8.09
N ASP A 89 9.50 13.71 -8.36
CA ASP A 89 10.32 13.66 -9.59
C ASP A 89 10.95 12.27 -9.71
N ASP A 90 10.53 11.53 -10.74
CA ASP A 90 11.24 10.43 -11.40
C ASP A 90 10.33 9.95 -12.55
N MET A 91 10.43 10.59 -13.72
CA MET A 91 10.16 10.01 -15.05
C MET A 91 10.50 11.05 -16.14
N GLU A 92 11.73 10.93 -16.68
CA GLU A 92 12.22 11.10 -18.08
C GLU A 92 11.37 11.96 -19.07
N ASP A 93 11.89 12.84 -19.93
CA ASP A 93 13.21 13.02 -20.60
C ASP A 93 13.33 14.47 -21.16
N ASP A 94 14.60 14.88 -21.36
CA ASP A 94 15.10 16.08 -22.06
C ASP A 94 14.80 16.12 -23.58
N ASP A 95 14.75 17.33 -24.17
CA ASP A 95 15.62 17.77 -25.29
C ASP A 95 15.14 19.12 -25.90
N ASP A 96 15.91 20.17 -25.58
CA ASP A 96 16.59 21.17 -26.44
C ASP A 96 15.86 22.12 -27.43
N ASP A 97 16.21 23.41 -27.21
CA ASP A 97 16.70 24.46 -28.12
C ASP A 97 15.76 25.59 -28.66
N ASP A 98 16.05 26.78 -28.10
CA ASP A 98 16.46 28.04 -28.76
C ASP A 98 15.47 28.84 -29.65
N ASP A 99 15.11 30.07 -29.25
CA ASP A 99 15.91 31.30 -29.53
C ASP A 99 15.08 32.61 -29.36
N ASP A 100 15.72 33.58 -28.70
CA ASP A 100 15.74 35.05 -28.90
C ASP A 100 14.45 35.90 -29.08
N HIS A 101 14.23 36.86 -28.17
CA HIS A 101 14.68 38.27 -28.33
C HIS A 101 14.06 39.21 -27.26
N ASP A 102 14.95 39.86 -26.51
CA ASP A 102 15.14 41.32 -26.34
C ASP A 102 13.96 42.28 -26.02
N ASP A 103 14.24 43.05 -24.94
CA ASP A 103 14.22 44.52 -24.84
C ASP A 103 13.29 45.18 -23.80
N ASP A 104 13.98 45.97 -22.98
CA ASP A 104 13.66 47.31 -22.44
C ASP A 104 12.83 47.46 -21.14
N ASP A 105 13.61 47.64 -20.08
CA ASP A 105 13.83 48.92 -19.36
C ASP A 105 12.69 49.65 -18.60
N ASP A 106 13.16 50.19 -17.47
CA ASP A 106 12.78 51.43 -16.81
C ASP A 106 11.66 51.44 -15.74
N ASP A 107 12.17 51.39 -14.50
CA ASP A 107 12.18 52.52 -13.55
C ASP A 107 10.96 52.86 -12.66
N ILE A 108 11.33 53.28 -11.44
CA ILE A 108 10.69 54.24 -10.50
C ILE A 108 10.04 53.69 -9.21
N ASP A 109 10.83 53.86 -8.15
CA ASP A 109 10.59 54.56 -6.87
C ASP A 109 9.59 54.02 -5.83
N ASP A 110 10.18 53.57 -4.71
CA ASP A 110 10.11 54.20 -3.38
C ASP A 110 8.89 55.09 -3.05
N ASP A 111 8.10 54.69 -2.04
CA ASP A 111 7.95 55.53 -0.83
C ASP A 111 7.25 54.79 0.34
N ASP A 112 7.97 54.75 1.47
CA ASP A 112 7.58 55.06 2.86
C ASP A 112 6.25 54.59 3.49
N GLY A 113 6.34 54.06 4.72
CA GLY A 113 5.16 53.95 5.59
C GLY A 113 5.26 53.16 6.90
N GLU A 114 6.21 53.51 7.76
CA GLU A 114 6.32 53.27 9.22
C GLU A 114 5.21 52.55 10.06
N LEU A 115 5.73 51.66 10.92
CA LEU A 115 5.45 51.50 12.37
C LEU A 115 4.10 50.95 12.88
N GLY A 116 4.21 49.94 13.78
CA GLY A 116 3.47 50.03 15.04
C GLY A 116 2.86 48.76 15.66
N ASN A 117 3.70 47.79 16.04
CA ASN A 117 3.64 46.97 17.26
C ASN A 117 2.28 46.69 17.99
N LYS A 118 2.07 45.37 18.18
CA LYS A 118 1.66 44.66 19.42
C LYS A 118 0.21 44.81 19.92
N LYS A 119 -0.48 43.67 20.02
CA LYS A 119 -0.94 43.14 21.32
C LYS A 119 -1.28 41.65 21.27
N ARG A 120 -0.92 41.00 22.37
CA ARG A 120 -0.98 39.58 22.67
C ARG A 120 -2.03 39.39 23.77
N ALA A 121 -2.88 38.37 23.59
CA ALA A 121 -3.43 37.47 24.59
C ALA A 121 -4.43 37.93 25.67
N LYS A 122 -5.48 37.09 25.77
CA LYS A 122 -5.97 36.32 26.94
C LYS A 122 -7.30 36.70 27.60
N MET A 123 -8.26 35.78 27.38
CA MET A 123 -8.97 34.94 28.37
C MET A 123 -10.06 35.50 29.30
N ALA A 124 -11.14 34.69 29.32
CA ALA A 124 -11.94 34.23 30.47
C ALA A 124 -13.26 34.96 30.81
N ALA A 125 -14.35 34.30 30.39
CA ALA A 125 -15.47 33.76 31.17
C ALA A 125 -16.07 34.58 32.34
N THR A 126 -17.42 34.73 32.33
CA THR A 126 -18.28 34.66 33.55
C THR A 126 -19.75 34.39 33.18
N GLN A 127 -20.26 33.26 33.71
CA GLN A 127 -21.57 32.92 34.30
C GLN A 127 -22.89 33.67 33.94
N ALA A 128 -23.87 32.87 33.50
CA ALA A 128 -25.17 32.54 34.09
C ALA A 128 -26.08 33.61 34.76
N ASN A 129 -27.33 33.69 34.23
CA ASN A 129 -28.64 33.81 34.92
C ASN A 129 -29.71 33.77 33.78
N GLY A 130 -30.87 33.14 33.84
CA GLY A 130 -31.69 32.69 34.96
C GLY A 130 -33.08 33.35 34.89
N TYR A 131 -34.08 32.58 34.41
CA TYR A 131 -35.53 32.63 34.70
C TYR A 131 -36.53 33.55 33.97
N ASN A 132 -37.54 32.84 33.40
CA ASN A 132 -39.01 33.03 33.43
C ASN A 132 -39.67 34.28 32.81
N THR A 133 -40.69 34.04 31.97
CA THR A 133 -42.11 34.07 32.39
C THR A 133 -43.04 33.37 31.39
N ASN A 134 -44.00 32.63 31.95
CA ASN A 134 -45.18 32.03 31.31
C ASN A 134 -46.22 33.09 30.92
N ASN A 135 -47.06 32.76 29.93
CA ASN A 135 -48.46 33.19 29.85
C ASN A 135 -49.33 32.09 29.18
N ASN A 136 -49.97 31.30 30.04
CA ASN A 136 -51.42 31.00 30.08
C ASN A 136 -52.31 31.36 28.86
N VAL A 137 -53.11 30.39 28.39
CA VAL A 137 -54.58 30.26 28.60
C VAL A 137 -55.22 29.39 27.48
N ASP A 138 -55.87 28.34 27.95
CA ASP A 138 -57.09 27.63 27.51
C ASP A 138 -57.23 27.03 26.10
N GLY A 139 -57.83 25.83 26.12
CA GLY A 139 -58.13 24.98 24.98
C GLY A 139 -59.60 24.96 24.62
N ASP A 140 -59.91 24.17 23.59
CA ASP A 140 -61.14 23.42 23.39
C ASP A 140 -60.91 22.46 22.21
N GLY A 141 -61.54 21.29 22.29
CA GLY A 141 -61.25 20.13 21.46
C GLY A 141 -62.10 19.95 20.21
N ASP A 142 -61.88 18.75 19.65
CA ASP A 142 -62.64 17.98 18.67
C ASP A 142 -62.35 18.16 17.16
N GLY A 143 -61.86 17.07 16.56
CA GLY A 143 -62.38 16.58 15.27
C GLY A 143 -61.42 16.52 14.08
N ASP A 144 -60.97 15.30 13.77
CA ASP A 144 -60.71 14.72 12.43
C ASP A 144 -59.68 15.35 11.47
N ASP A 145 -58.60 14.63 11.13
CA ASP A 145 -58.35 14.06 9.79
C ASP A 145 -56.95 13.37 9.74
N VAL A 146 -56.89 12.04 9.80
CA VAL A 146 -55.67 11.27 9.51
C VAL A 146 -56.04 10.22 8.47
N GLY A 147 -55.84 10.55 7.20
CA GLY A 147 -56.14 9.62 6.11
C GLY A 147 -55.77 10.13 4.73
N ASN A 148 -54.48 10.15 4.39
CA ASN A 148 -53.94 9.81 3.06
C ASN A 148 -52.48 10.26 2.96
N ASN A 149 -51.52 9.35 3.20
CA ASN A 149 -50.14 9.49 2.71
C ASN A 149 -49.55 8.16 2.19
N GLN A 150 -50.32 7.07 2.18
CA GLN A 150 -49.81 5.77 1.72
C GLN A 150 -49.92 5.60 0.19
N ASN A 151 -50.97 6.15 -0.42
CA ASN A 151 -51.19 6.02 -1.88
C ASN A 151 -50.20 6.84 -2.72
N GLU A 152 -49.66 7.93 -2.19
CA GLU A 152 -48.67 8.78 -2.89
C GLU A 152 -47.27 8.14 -2.89
N ILE A 153 -46.94 7.37 -1.85
CA ILE A 153 -45.66 6.66 -1.73
C ILE A 153 -45.65 5.41 -2.63
N ASP A 154 -46.76 4.68 -2.72
CA ASP A 154 -46.87 3.50 -3.59
C ASP A 154 -46.88 3.88 -5.09
N GLU A 155 -47.41 5.05 -5.45
CA GLU A 155 -47.37 5.55 -6.83
C GLU A 155 -45.96 6.01 -7.26
N LEU A 156 -45.15 6.52 -6.33
CA LEU A 156 -43.77 6.91 -6.57
C LEU A 156 -42.83 5.70 -6.71
N LEU A 157 -43.04 4.65 -5.92
CA LEU A 157 -42.30 3.37 -6.02
C LEU A 157 -42.61 2.63 -7.33
N SER A 158 -43.87 2.59 -7.76
CA SER A 158 -44.29 1.98 -9.03
C SER A 158 -43.69 2.70 -10.26
N LYS A 159 -43.59 4.05 -10.21
CA LYS A 159 -42.94 4.84 -11.28
C LYS A 159 -41.42 4.65 -11.33
N ALA A 160 -40.77 4.35 -10.21
CA ALA A 160 -39.34 4.06 -10.15
C ALA A 160 -39.00 2.68 -10.75
N GLU A 161 -39.80 1.64 -10.43
CA GLU A 161 -39.63 0.29 -10.99
C GLU A 161 -39.91 0.23 -12.51
N ALA A 162 -40.84 1.04 -13.01
CA ALA A 162 -41.11 1.16 -14.45
C ALA A 162 -39.98 1.86 -15.23
N ARG A 163 -39.16 2.71 -14.57
CA ARG A 163 -38.00 3.38 -15.18
C ARG A 163 -36.78 2.46 -15.27
N GLN A 164 -36.51 1.64 -14.26
CA GLN A 164 -35.42 0.65 -14.30
C GLN A 164 -35.64 -0.46 -15.34
N ASN A 165 -36.89 -0.95 -15.48
CA ASN A 165 -37.20 -2.00 -16.46
C ASN A 165 -37.11 -1.55 -17.93
N ASN A 166 -37.28 -0.26 -18.22
CA ASN A 166 -37.10 0.30 -19.57
C ASN A 166 -35.62 0.52 -19.94
N HIS A 167 -34.72 0.64 -18.96
CA HIS A 167 -33.28 0.76 -19.19
C HIS A 167 -32.66 -0.60 -19.58
N HIS A 168 -33.07 -1.69 -18.93
CA HIS A 168 -32.61 -3.04 -19.27
C HIS A 168 -33.12 -3.58 -20.62
N LYS A 169 -34.23 -3.06 -21.15
CA LYS A 169 -34.78 -3.48 -22.44
C LYS A 169 -34.09 -2.79 -23.64
N ARG A 170 -33.54 -1.59 -23.45
CA ARG A 170 -32.80 -0.83 -24.48
C ARG A 170 -31.38 -1.35 -24.75
N LEU A 171 -30.79 -2.10 -23.81
CA LEU A 171 -29.44 -2.68 -23.96
C LEU A 171 -29.43 -4.07 -24.65
N ARG A 172 -30.61 -4.66 -24.94
CA ARG A 172 -30.72 -5.99 -25.57
C ARG A 172 -31.10 -5.99 -27.06
N GLU A 173 -31.44 -4.84 -27.65
CA GLU A 173 -31.88 -4.74 -29.05
C GLU A 173 -30.87 -4.05 -30.00
N GLY A 174 -29.66 -3.75 -29.51
CA GLY A 174 -28.66 -2.95 -30.23
C GLY A 174 -27.60 -3.70 -31.04
N ASN A 175 -27.69 -5.01 -31.26
CA ASN A 175 -26.71 -5.73 -32.08
C ASN A 175 -27.37 -6.83 -32.93
N LEU A 176 -27.78 -6.48 -34.15
CA LEU A 176 -27.97 -7.39 -35.28
C LEU A 176 -28.15 -6.60 -36.58
N LYS A 177 -27.37 -6.98 -37.60
CA LYS A 177 -27.32 -6.56 -39.04
C LYS A 177 -26.27 -5.44 -39.30
N THR A 178 -25.25 -5.67 -40.13
CA THR A 178 -25.35 -5.88 -41.59
C THR A 178 -24.15 -6.64 -42.21
N ASN A 179 -24.32 -7.00 -43.49
CA ASN A 179 -23.69 -8.08 -44.28
C ASN A 179 -22.44 -7.72 -45.12
N GLY A 180 -21.67 -8.76 -45.47
CA GLY A 180 -21.15 -9.06 -46.84
C GLY A 180 -19.61 -9.18 -46.96
N LYS A 181 -18.98 -10.05 -47.75
CA LYS A 181 -19.36 -11.15 -48.66
C LYS A 181 -18.07 -11.88 -49.14
N VAL A 182 -18.05 -13.22 -49.04
CA VAL A 182 -17.69 -14.28 -50.03
C VAL A 182 -16.35 -14.27 -50.82
N HIS A 183 -15.55 -15.35 -50.63
CA HIS A 183 -15.14 -16.42 -51.58
C HIS A 183 -14.11 -17.32 -50.85
N GLY A 184 -14.03 -18.65 -50.93
CA GLY A 184 -14.71 -19.74 -51.63
C GLY A 184 -13.80 -20.99 -51.59
N PHE A 185 -14.42 -22.17 -51.72
CA PHE A 185 -13.88 -23.53 -51.95
C PHE A 185 -13.73 -24.50 -50.76
N ASP A 186 -14.77 -25.34 -50.66
CA ASP A 186 -14.81 -26.68 -50.05
C ASP A 186 -14.25 -27.76 -50.98
N GLY A 187 -13.91 -28.90 -50.37
CA GLY A 187 -13.80 -30.23 -50.98
C GLY A 187 -12.47 -30.91 -50.62
N ASP A 188 -12.39 -32.15 -50.14
CA ASP A 188 -13.39 -33.19 -49.92
C ASP A 188 -12.70 -34.36 -49.18
N ASN A 189 -13.44 -34.98 -48.25
CA ASN A 189 -13.58 -36.42 -48.01
C ASN A 189 -12.41 -37.41 -47.76
N ASN A 190 -12.63 -38.16 -46.67
CA ASN A 190 -12.61 -39.64 -46.52
C ASN A 190 -11.34 -40.39 -46.09
N ASN A 191 -11.41 -40.85 -44.83
CA ASN A 191 -11.67 -42.24 -44.39
C ASN A 191 -10.76 -43.40 -44.84
N ASN A 192 -10.57 -44.30 -43.85
CA ASN A 192 -10.16 -45.71 -43.88
C ASN A 192 -8.66 -45.97 -43.93
N ASN A 193 -8.13 -47.05 -43.37
CA ASN A 193 -8.45 -47.94 -42.26
C ASN A 193 -7.18 -48.82 -42.13
N ASP A 194 -6.96 -49.33 -40.93
CA ASP A 194 -6.48 -50.68 -40.62
C ASP A 194 -5.14 -51.19 -41.19
N ASP A 195 -4.23 -51.37 -40.24
CA ASP A 195 -3.65 -52.67 -39.86
C ASP A 195 -2.56 -53.33 -40.72
N ASP A 196 -1.44 -53.46 -40.00
CA ASP A 196 -0.68 -54.69 -39.76
C ASP A 196 0.49 -55.10 -40.67
N ASP A 197 1.57 -55.35 -39.92
CA ASP A 197 2.52 -56.45 -40.04
C ASP A 197 3.75 -56.31 -40.96
N ASP A 198 4.86 -56.06 -40.25
CA ASP A 198 5.90 -57.07 -40.00
C ASP A 198 7.22 -56.98 -40.78
N ASP A 199 8.21 -57.47 -40.05
CA ASP A 199 9.55 -57.90 -40.39
C ASP A 199 10.65 -56.84 -40.55
N GLY A 200 11.41 -56.76 -39.46
CA GLY A 200 12.78 -56.27 -39.49
C GLY A 200 13.74 -57.25 -40.14
N ASN A 201 14.93 -56.76 -40.44
CA ASN A 201 16.12 -57.57 -40.28
C ASN A 201 17.35 -56.69 -40.02
N LYS A 202 18.15 -57.17 -39.06
CA LYS A 202 19.49 -56.70 -38.72
C LYS A 202 20.44 -56.95 -39.89
N LEU A 203 21.53 -56.18 -39.97
CA LEU A 203 22.88 -56.68 -39.64
C LEU A 203 23.93 -55.58 -39.86
N ASP A 204 24.71 -55.43 -38.79
CA ASP A 204 26.07 -54.93 -38.62
C ASP A 204 26.99 -54.93 -39.86
N ASP A 205 27.85 -53.92 -39.97
CA ASP A 205 29.30 -54.15 -39.78
C ASP A 205 30.11 -52.83 -39.80
N ASP A 206 31.16 -52.88 -39.00
CA ASP A 206 32.17 -51.89 -38.67
C ASP A 206 32.99 -51.34 -39.86
N PHE A 207 33.56 -50.13 -39.72
CA PHE A 207 35.02 -49.90 -39.56
C PHE A 207 35.42 -48.43 -39.82
N ASP A 208 35.90 -47.82 -38.74
CA ASP A 208 37.03 -46.90 -38.54
C ASP A 208 37.81 -46.37 -39.78
N ASP A 209 38.02 -45.04 -39.85
CA ASP A 209 39.34 -44.49 -40.21
C ASP A 209 39.55 -43.02 -39.74
N SER A 210 40.84 -42.74 -39.62
CA SER A 210 41.63 -41.83 -38.81
C SER A 210 41.71 -40.32 -39.16
N ILE A 211 41.84 -39.52 -38.09
CA ILE A 211 42.85 -38.48 -37.74
C ILE A 211 43.49 -37.64 -38.87
N LEU A 212 43.58 -36.31 -38.63
CA LEU A 212 44.78 -35.41 -38.66
C LEU A 212 44.31 -33.96 -38.36
N ASP A 213 44.57 -33.36 -37.20
CA ASP A 213 45.79 -32.64 -36.71
C ASP A 213 46.10 -31.28 -37.40
N ASN A 214 45.97 -30.18 -36.62
CA ASN A 214 46.80 -28.95 -36.53
C ASN A 214 45.98 -27.84 -35.81
N GLU A 215 46.48 -26.97 -34.91
CA GLU A 215 47.81 -26.64 -34.44
C GLU A 215 47.70 -25.76 -33.14
N ASN A 216 48.78 -25.76 -32.34
CA ASN A 216 49.14 -25.00 -31.12
C ASN A 216 48.96 -23.45 -31.20
N TYR A 217 49.04 -22.56 -30.18
CA TYR A 217 49.75 -22.47 -28.88
C TYR A 217 49.31 -21.17 -28.13
N TYR A 218 49.16 -21.17 -26.80
CA TYR A 218 49.88 -20.33 -25.80
C TYR A 218 49.22 -20.44 -24.41
N ARG A 219 50.06 -20.57 -23.38
CA ARG A 219 49.76 -21.01 -22.01
C ARG A 219 50.14 -19.94 -20.95
N PRO A 220 49.76 -20.13 -19.67
CA PRO A 220 49.66 -19.13 -18.58
C PRO A 220 50.88 -19.09 -17.65
N VAL A 221 50.84 -18.28 -16.58
CA VAL A 221 51.84 -18.30 -15.48
C VAL A 221 51.19 -18.38 -14.10
N THR A 222 51.37 -19.52 -13.43
CA THR A 222 51.49 -19.61 -11.96
C THR A 222 52.66 -20.56 -11.65
N GLU A 223 53.70 -20.03 -11.00
CA GLU A 223 54.77 -20.77 -10.32
C GLU A 223 54.21 -21.36 -9.02
N GLY A 224 54.65 -22.47 -8.43
CA GLY A 224 55.76 -23.38 -8.72
C GLY A 224 55.79 -24.52 -7.68
N TYR A 225 56.80 -25.40 -7.83
CA TYR A 225 57.27 -26.44 -6.90
C TYR A 225 56.74 -27.89 -7.00
N VAL A 226 57.22 -28.52 -8.07
CA VAL A 226 57.90 -29.84 -8.25
C VAL A 226 58.04 -30.85 -7.07
N ASN A 227 57.76 -32.12 -7.41
CA ASN A 227 58.36 -33.43 -7.03
C ASN A 227 57.28 -34.42 -6.57
N GLY A 228 57.16 -35.65 -7.04
CA GLY A 228 57.97 -36.52 -7.87
C GLY A 228 57.58 -37.98 -7.56
N TYR A 229 57.72 -38.85 -8.57
CA TYR A 229 57.67 -40.33 -8.52
C TYR A 229 56.33 -41.06 -8.74
N LYS A 230 56.38 -41.88 -9.80
CA LYS A 230 55.35 -42.75 -10.35
C LYS A 230 55.35 -44.14 -9.68
N LYS A 231 54.21 -44.83 -9.90
CA LYS A 231 53.99 -46.29 -10.04
C LYS A 231 53.89 -47.11 -8.74
N ARG A 232 52.70 -47.70 -8.54
CA ARG A 232 52.46 -49.13 -8.80
C ARG A 232 50.97 -49.45 -8.99
N ARG A 233 50.70 -50.34 -9.94
CA ARG A 233 49.39 -50.89 -10.33
C ARG A 233 49.06 -52.16 -9.52
N SER A 234 47.76 -52.39 -9.38
CA SER A 234 47.02 -53.66 -9.44
C SER A 234 47.04 -54.61 -8.23
N GLY A 235 45.82 -54.93 -7.81
CA GLY A 235 45.45 -56.04 -6.92
C GLY A 235 43.92 -56.10 -6.75
N THR A 236 43.21 -56.68 -7.72
CA THR A 236 41.80 -57.12 -7.64
C THR A 236 41.64 -58.27 -6.64
N PRO A 237 40.48 -58.45 -5.95
CA PRO A 237 39.37 -59.22 -6.56
C PRO A 237 37.91 -58.77 -6.20
N THR A 238 37.02 -58.98 -7.17
CA THR A 238 35.60 -59.45 -7.12
C THR A 238 35.09 -59.98 -5.76
N TYR A 239 33.82 -59.88 -5.32
CA TYR A 239 32.49 -59.76 -5.97
C TYR A 239 31.49 -59.37 -4.87
N ASP A 240 30.54 -58.46 -5.11
CA ASP A 240 29.10 -58.72 -4.84
C ASP A 240 28.20 -57.61 -5.37
N GLN A 241 27.19 -58.04 -6.12
CA GLN A 241 26.18 -57.23 -6.76
C GLN A 241 25.11 -56.82 -5.74
N GLN A 242 24.86 -55.52 -5.57
CA GLN A 242 23.53 -55.03 -5.27
C GLN A 242 23.22 -53.81 -6.14
N GLN A 243 22.28 -54.01 -7.04
CA GLN A 243 21.68 -53.00 -7.91
C GLN A 243 21.11 -51.86 -7.06
N GLN A 244 21.78 -50.72 -7.03
CA GLN A 244 21.15 -49.48 -6.59
C GLN A 244 20.41 -48.87 -7.78
N LYS A 245 19.09 -49.15 -7.82
CA LYS A 245 18.13 -48.33 -8.56
C LYS A 245 18.34 -46.87 -8.12
N GLN A 246 18.84 -46.05 -9.04
CA GLN A 246 18.83 -44.60 -8.88
C GLN A 246 17.37 -44.13 -8.90
N HIS A 247 16.74 -44.08 -7.72
CA HIS A 247 15.53 -43.30 -7.52
C HIS A 247 15.93 -41.82 -7.64
N ARG A 248 15.63 -41.22 -8.80
CA ARG A 248 15.46 -39.76 -8.90
C ARG A 248 14.24 -39.39 -8.04
N VAL A 249 14.47 -39.17 -6.75
CA VAL A 249 13.48 -38.56 -5.87
C VAL A 249 13.46 -37.08 -6.21
N GLY A 250 12.46 -36.66 -7.00
CA GLY A 250 12.09 -35.26 -7.06
C GLY A 250 11.65 -34.84 -5.65
N PHE A 251 12.44 -34.01 -4.98
CA PHE A 251 12.03 -33.36 -3.75
C PHE A 251 10.96 -32.32 -4.10
N TYR A 252 9.70 -32.75 -4.20
CA TYR A 252 8.57 -31.84 -4.03
C TYR A 252 8.47 -31.57 -2.53
N GLU A 253 9.08 -30.47 -2.08
CA GLU A 253 8.88 -30.00 -0.72
C GLU A 253 7.40 -29.60 -0.59
N ALA A 254 6.62 -30.40 0.13
CA ALA A 254 5.20 -30.14 0.33
C ALA A 254 5.03 -28.75 0.94
N ALA A 255 4.12 -27.94 0.39
CA ALA A 255 3.83 -26.61 0.92
C ALA A 255 3.57 -26.69 2.44
N SER A 256 4.24 -25.83 3.20
CA SER A 256 4.07 -25.79 4.65
C SER A 256 2.62 -25.49 4.97
N LYS A 257 2.03 -26.30 5.86
CA LYS A 257 0.61 -26.19 6.24
C LYS A 257 0.34 -24.80 6.83
N ILE A 258 -0.63 -24.07 6.26
CA ILE A 258 -1.07 -22.78 6.80
C ILE A 258 -1.69 -22.97 8.19
N VAL A 259 -1.25 -22.21 9.17
CA VAL A 259 -1.78 -22.25 10.55
C VAL A 259 -2.67 -21.03 10.76
N PRO A 260 -3.82 -21.15 11.46
CA PRO A 260 -4.64 -20.00 11.82
C PRO A 260 -3.81 -18.89 12.48
N TYR A 261 -3.96 -17.67 11.97
CA TYR A 261 -3.19 -16.50 12.36
C TYR A 261 -4.09 -15.28 12.60
N SER A 262 -3.83 -14.65 13.74
CA SER A 262 -4.33 -13.32 14.10
C SER A 262 -3.15 -12.41 14.45
N PRO A 263 -3.16 -11.12 14.05
CA PRO A 263 -2.16 -10.15 14.45
C PRO A 263 -1.96 -10.13 15.97
N GLY A 264 -0.72 -10.29 16.42
CA GLY A 264 -0.36 -10.29 17.84
C GLY A 264 -0.73 -11.56 18.64
N SER A 265 -1.29 -12.60 18.00
CA SER A 265 -1.61 -13.85 18.68
C SER A 265 -0.39 -14.62 19.18
N THR A 266 -0.53 -15.31 20.32
CA THR A 266 0.51 -16.16 20.90
C THR A 266 0.04 -17.62 21.01
N PRO A 267 0.95 -18.61 21.01
CA PRO A 267 0.59 -20.00 21.28
C PRO A 267 0.25 -20.21 22.77
N PHE A 268 -0.47 -21.29 23.07
CA PHE A 268 -0.59 -21.79 24.44
C PHE A 268 0.78 -22.25 24.96
N LEU A 269 1.15 -21.82 26.17
CA LEU A 269 2.46 -22.09 26.76
C LEU A 269 2.44 -23.34 27.65
N ASN A 270 1.35 -23.59 28.37
CA ASN A 270 1.31 -24.57 29.45
C ASN A 270 0.73 -25.91 28.99
N LYS A 271 1.56 -26.68 28.27
CA LYS A 271 1.24 -28.06 27.86
C LYS A 271 1.15 -28.97 29.10
N GLY A 272 -0.08 -29.21 29.58
CA GLY A 272 -0.39 -30.19 30.63
C GLY A 272 -1.10 -29.64 31.87
N GLU A 273 -1.20 -28.31 32.02
CA GLU A 273 -1.96 -27.71 33.11
C GLU A 273 -3.47 -27.72 32.84
N THR A 274 -4.27 -27.76 33.91
CA THR A 274 -5.75 -27.75 33.85
C THR A 274 -6.30 -26.44 33.29
N VAL A 275 -5.60 -25.33 33.53
CA VAL A 275 -5.91 -24.01 33.01
C VAL A 275 -4.75 -23.54 32.15
N ASP A 276 -5.05 -23.05 30.95
CA ASP A 276 -4.06 -22.54 30.00
C ASP A 276 -4.53 -21.20 29.43
N ARG A 277 -3.60 -20.33 29.03
CA ARG A 277 -3.94 -18.99 28.56
C ARG A 277 -3.00 -18.52 27.46
N ARG A 278 -3.54 -17.69 26.57
CA ARG A 278 -2.78 -17.05 25.47
C ARG A 278 -3.47 -15.80 24.97
N TYR A 279 -2.73 -14.95 24.27
CA TYR A 279 -3.28 -13.82 23.55
C TYR A 279 -3.89 -14.28 22.22
N LEU A 280 -5.12 -13.85 21.93
CA LEU A 280 -5.83 -14.13 20.69
C LEU A 280 -5.51 -13.09 19.61
N ALA A 281 -5.40 -11.82 19.99
CA ALA A 281 -4.98 -10.73 19.12
C ALA A 281 -4.40 -9.58 19.94
N MET A 282 -3.48 -8.83 19.34
CA MET A 282 -2.89 -7.61 19.92
C MET A 282 -2.54 -6.63 18.81
N ASN A 283 -2.84 -5.35 19.02
CA ASN A 283 -2.49 -4.24 18.13
C ASN A 283 -2.28 -2.94 18.94
N ASN A 284 -2.20 -1.78 18.30
CA ASN A 284 -2.08 -0.48 18.95
C ASN A 284 -3.31 -0.05 19.77
N VAL A 285 -4.48 -0.65 19.55
CA VAL A 285 -5.72 -0.36 20.31
C VAL A 285 -5.72 -1.07 21.66
N GLY A 286 -5.35 -2.35 21.65
CA GLY A 286 -5.42 -3.19 22.83
C GLY A 286 -5.08 -4.65 22.56
N TYR A 287 -5.55 -5.51 23.44
CA TYR A 287 -5.30 -6.94 23.37
C TYR A 287 -6.44 -7.76 23.95
N ALA A 288 -6.66 -8.93 23.37
CA ALA A 288 -7.61 -9.92 23.85
C ALA A 288 -6.89 -11.22 24.19
N TRP A 289 -7.26 -11.86 25.29
CA TRP A 289 -6.73 -13.16 25.66
C TRP A 289 -7.84 -14.11 26.11
N ILE A 290 -7.57 -15.40 25.96
CA ILE A 290 -8.44 -16.48 26.39
C ILE A 290 -7.78 -17.25 27.52
N VAL A 291 -8.59 -17.62 28.51
CA VAL A 291 -8.27 -18.60 29.54
C VAL A 291 -9.13 -19.83 29.27
N VAL A 292 -8.48 -20.93 28.92
CA VAL A 292 -9.13 -22.21 28.61
C VAL A 292 -9.01 -23.13 29.82
N ASN A 293 -10.15 -23.65 30.27
CA ASN A 293 -10.20 -24.71 31.25
C ASN A 293 -10.37 -26.05 30.53
N LYS A 294 -9.48 -27.01 30.80
CA LYS A 294 -9.45 -28.33 30.16
C LYS A 294 -10.37 -29.35 30.85
N GLU A 295 -11.01 -28.98 31.96
CA GLU A 295 -12.03 -29.79 32.61
C GLU A 295 -13.32 -29.84 31.76
N LEU A 296 -13.99 -30.99 31.76
CA LEU A 296 -15.20 -31.17 30.97
C LEU A 296 -16.34 -30.32 31.54
N GLY A 297 -17.02 -29.56 30.67
CA GLY A 297 -18.20 -28.77 31.03
C GLY A 297 -17.89 -27.41 31.67
N THR A 298 -16.63 -26.98 31.67
CA THR A 298 -16.25 -25.64 32.12
C THR A 298 -16.13 -24.67 30.95
N SER A 299 -16.77 -23.51 31.05
CA SER A 299 -16.64 -22.44 30.05
C SER A 299 -15.25 -21.81 30.09
N ASN A 300 -14.78 -21.36 28.93
CA ASN A 300 -13.60 -20.53 28.80
C ASN A 300 -13.95 -19.08 29.14
N SER A 301 -12.94 -18.27 29.47
CA SER A 301 -13.10 -16.84 29.71
C SER A 301 -12.28 -16.06 28.70
N ILE A 302 -12.88 -15.04 28.10
CA ILE A 302 -12.20 -14.08 27.22
C ILE A 302 -12.20 -12.74 27.93
N THR A 303 -11.04 -12.09 27.93
CA THR A 303 -10.89 -10.72 28.42
C THR A 303 -10.35 -9.85 27.30
N VAL A 304 -10.95 -8.66 27.17
CA VAL A 304 -10.57 -7.63 26.18
C VAL A 304 -10.13 -6.41 26.97
N SER A 305 -8.88 -5.99 26.78
CA SER A 305 -8.27 -4.86 27.47
C SER A 305 -7.72 -3.87 26.45
N PHE A 306 -7.73 -2.59 26.82
CA PHE A 306 -7.35 -1.48 25.97
C PHE A 306 -6.15 -0.75 26.56
N PHE A 307 -5.25 -0.28 25.70
CA PHE A 307 -4.12 0.53 26.14
C PHE A 307 -4.58 1.91 26.59
N ASP A 308 -5.53 2.51 25.87
CA ASP A 308 -6.25 3.70 26.30
C ASP A 308 -7.60 3.35 26.94
N ARG A 309 -7.63 3.40 28.27
CA ARG A 309 -8.84 3.10 29.08
C ARG A 309 -9.85 4.24 29.11
N SER A 310 -9.50 5.42 28.59
CA SER A 310 -10.43 6.55 28.50
C SER A 310 -11.45 6.36 27.38
N LEU A 311 -11.08 5.63 26.32
CA LEU A 311 -11.95 5.33 25.18
C LEU A 311 -12.82 4.09 25.43
N ASN A 312 -12.23 3.01 25.93
CA ASN A 312 -12.93 1.76 26.22
C ASN A 312 -12.48 1.17 27.55
N SER A 313 -13.43 0.71 28.35
CA SER A 313 -13.14 -0.02 29.59
C SER A 313 -12.87 -1.50 29.32
N GLU A 314 -11.95 -2.09 30.08
CA GLU A 314 -11.70 -3.53 30.06
C GLU A 314 -12.98 -4.29 30.45
N TYR A 315 -13.25 -5.39 29.74
CA TYR A 315 -14.38 -6.27 30.05
C TYR A 315 -14.00 -7.74 29.81
N HIS A 316 -14.76 -8.65 30.41
CA HIS A 316 -14.62 -10.09 30.21
C HIS A 316 -15.98 -10.76 30.05
N PHE A 317 -15.99 -11.90 29.38
CA PHE A 317 -17.19 -12.73 29.20
C PHE A 317 -16.79 -14.20 29.09
N THR A 318 -17.75 -15.08 29.36
CA THR A 318 -17.55 -16.53 29.30
C THR A 318 -18.07 -17.08 27.97
N VAL A 319 -17.39 -18.10 27.45
CA VAL A 319 -17.71 -18.75 26.18
C VAL A 319 -17.47 -20.26 26.30
N ASP A 320 -18.34 -21.07 25.73
CA ASP A 320 -18.16 -22.53 25.75
C ASP A 320 -17.21 -23.00 24.64
N GLN A 321 -17.06 -22.20 23.59
CA GLN A 321 -16.20 -22.50 22.46
C GLN A 321 -14.75 -22.09 22.70
N ARG A 322 -13.85 -22.77 22.01
CA ARG A 322 -12.41 -22.50 22.06
C ARG A 322 -12.01 -21.68 20.85
N PHE A 323 -12.30 -20.39 20.90
CA PHE A 323 -11.88 -19.46 19.87
C PHE A 323 -10.35 -19.44 19.76
N ASP A 324 -9.86 -19.47 18.52
CA ASP A 324 -8.45 -19.45 18.22
C ASP A 324 -7.99 -18.31 17.30
N LEU A 325 -8.94 -17.60 16.70
CA LEU A 325 -8.74 -16.38 15.94
C LEU A 325 -9.43 -15.20 16.63
N ALA A 326 -8.84 -14.03 16.53
CA ALA A 326 -9.46 -12.76 16.89
C ALA A 326 -9.02 -11.60 15.98
N SER A 327 -9.85 -10.57 15.90
CA SER A 327 -9.53 -9.24 15.38
C SER A 327 -10.23 -8.21 16.26
N LEU A 328 -9.55 -7.10 16.56
CA LEU A 328 -10.02 -6.07 17.49
C LEU A 328 -9.80 -4.69 16.87
N ASN A 329 -10.78 -3.80 16.99
CA ASN A 329 -10.64 -2.38 16.66
C ASN A 329 -11.20 -1.51 17.81
N HIS A 330 -11.44 -0.22 17.58
CA HIS A 330 -11.96 0.69 18.61
C HIS A 330 -13.45 0.47 18.95
N LYS A 331 -14.20 -0.23 18.11
CA LYS A 331 -15.66 -0.37 18.20
C LYS A 331 -16.11 -1.79 18.58
N CYS A 332 -15.31 -2.82 18.27
CA CYS A 332 -15.73 -4.20 18.40
C CYS A 332 -14.57 -5.21 18.46
N ILE A 333 -14.91 -6.42 18.90
CA ILE A 333 -14.09 -7.63 18.77
C ILE A 333 -14.80 -8.67 17.89
N LEU A 334 -14.01 -9.30 17.03
CA LEU A 334 -14.38 -10.46 16.24
C LEU A 334 -13.57 -11.66 16.72
N LEU A 335 -14.21 -12.81 16.88
CA LEU A 335 -13.61 -14.08 17.28
C LEU A 335 -13.93 -15.19 16.28
N GLY A 336 -13.04 -16.15 16.12
CA GLY A 336 -13.22 -17.31 15.23
C GLY A 336 -12.73 -18.63 15.82
N ASP A 337 -13.47 -19.71 15.60
CA ASP A 337 -13.02 -21.10 15.75
C ASP A 337 -12.69 -21.64 14.36
N SER A 338 -11.39 -21.75 14.09
CA SER A 338 -10.85 -22.11 12.78
C SER A 338 -11.39 -23.44 12.25
N SER A 339 -11.59 -24.40 13.15
CA SER A 339 -11.92 -25.78 12.82
C SER A 339 -13.42 -26.01 12.61
N LYS A 340 -14.26 -25.26 13.33
CA LYS A 340 -15.72 -25.39 13.26
C LYS A 340 -16.37 -24.35 12.36
N GLY A 341 -15.60 -23.36 11.90
CA GLY A 341 -16.12 -22.25 11.12
C GLY A 341 -17.00 -21.29 11.91
N LEU A 342 -16.95 -21.32 13.25
CA LEU A 342 -17.76 -20.43 14.08
C LEU A 342 -17.10 -19.05 14.15
N VAL A 343 -17.87 -18.01 13.85
CA VAL A 343 -17.48 -16.60 14.02
C VAL A 343 -18.42 -15.94 15.01
N TYR A 344 -17.87 -15.14 15.91
CA TYR A 344 -18.60 -14.40 16.93
C TYR A 344 -18.18 -12.93 16.90
N TYR A 345 -19.14 -12.03 16.79
CA TYR A 345 -18.94 -10.58 16.80
C TYR A 345 -19.50 -10.01 18.10
N LYS A 346 -18.81 -9.02 18.68
CA LYS A 346 -19.31 -8.25 19.83
C LYS A 346 -18.82 -6.80 19.79
N SER A 347 -19.76 -5.86 19.83
CA SER A 347 -19.48 -4.43 20.04
C SER A 347 -18.94 -4.14 21.45
N HIS A 348 -18.09 -3.12 21.61
CA HIS A 348 -17.58 -2.67 22.92
C HIS A 348 -18.58 -1.82 23.70
N ASN A 349 -19.37 -0.99 23.01
CA ASN A 349 -20.30 -0.04 23.61
C ASN A 349 -21.67 -0.70 23.85
N ASP A 350 -21.73 -1.60 24.82
CA ASP A 350 -22.93 -2.38 25.15
C ASP A 350 -23.79 -1.62 26.20
N ALA A 351 -24.48 -0.55 25.77
CA ALA A 351 -25.33 0.28 26.63
C ALA A 351 -26.80 -0.20 26.75
N GLY A 352 -27.11 -1.45 26.41
CA GLY A 352 -28.44 -2.03 26.72
C GLY A 352 -29.05 -3.02 25.72
N SER A 353 -28.40 -3.31 24.60
CA SER A 353 -28.83 -4.36 23.67
C SER A 353 -27.60 -5.11 23.16
N SER A 354 -27.50 -6.40 23.48
CA SER A 354 -26.39 -7.26 23.05
C SER A 354 -26.35 -7.36 21.52
N ASP A 355 -25.66 -6.43 20.86
CA ASP A 355 -25.32 -6.47 19.43
C ASP A 355 -24.27 -7.55 19.11
N ALA A 356 -24.17 -8.56 19.97
CA ALA A 356 -23.37 -9.74 19.75
C ALA A 356 -24.16 -10.77 18.95
N TRP A 357 -23.50 -11.41 18.00
CA TRP A 357 -24.07 -12.49 17.21
C TRP A 357 -23.02 -13.54 16.91
N GLU A 358 -23.50 -14.75 16.63
CA GLU A 358 -22.67 -15.87 16.19
C GLU A 358 -23.16 -16.39 14.83
N ARG A 359 -22.21 -16.90 14.03
CA ARG A 359 -22.50 -17.49 12.73
C ARG A 359 -21.56 -18.65 12.44
N VAL A 360 -22.11 -19.75 11.94
CA VAL A 360 -21.32 -20.86 11.41
C VAL A 360 -21.10 -20.64 9.91
N ILE A 361 -19.84 -20.58 9.51
CA ILE A 361 -19.41 -20.48 8.13
C ILE A 361 -19.38 -21.89 7.53
N PRO A 362 -20.01 -22.10 6.35
CA PRO A 362 -19.96 -23.40 5.70
C PRO A 362 -18.54 -23.67 5.21
N LEU A 363 -17.88 -24.65 5.83
CA LEU A 363 -16.57 -25.15 5.45
C LEU A 363 -16.73 -26.42 4.61
N VAL A 364 -16.02 -26.50 3.48
CA VAL A 364 -15.92 -27.74 2.71
C VAL A 364 -14.99 -28.74 3.41
N LYS A 365 -14.90 -29.96 2.90
CA LYS A 365 -14.00 -30.98 3.47
C LYS A 365 -12.56 -30.46 3.48
N ASP A 366 -11.90 -30.60 4.64
CA ASP A 366 -10.52 -30.17 4.89
C ASP A 366 -10.28 -28.64 4.81
N GLU A 367 -11.35 -27.84 4.71
CA GLU A 367 -11.31 -26.39 4.84
C GLU A 367 -11.33 -25.97 6.32
N TYR A 368 -10.57 -24.95 6.66
CA TYR A 368 -10.57 -24.27 7.95
C TYR A 368 -10.27 -22.78 7.76
N ILE A 369 -10.77 -21.97 8.69
CA ILE A 369 -10.50 -20.53 8.69
C ILE A 369 -9.03 -20.31 9.05
N THR A 370 -8.32 -19.53 8.26
CA THR A 370 -6.91 -19.20 8.49
C THR A 370 -6.74 -17.81 9.08
N SER A 371 -7.60 -16.85 8.74
CA SER A 371 -7.53 -15.51 9.29
C SER A 371 -8.87 -14.80 9.23
N ILE A 372 -9.07 -13.85 10.14
CA ILE A 372 -10.25 -12.98 10.18
C ILE A 372 -9.79 -11.55 10.44
N CYS A 373 -10.48 -10.57 9.87
CA CYS A 373 -10.30 -9.16 10.21
C CYS A 373 -11.63 -8.41 10.25
N VAL A 374 -11.63 -7.28 10.93
CA VAL A 374 -12.77 -6.36 10.98
C VAL A 374 -12.29 -4.94 10.69
N THR A 375 -12.93 -4.25 9.74
CA THR A 375 -12.62 -2.84 9.44
C THR A 375 -13.07 -1.94 10.57
N ASN A 376 -12.54 -0.72 10.65
CA ASN A 376 -12.97 0.30 11.61
C ASN A 376 -13.60 1.51 10.91
N HIS A 377 -14.34 1.24 9.84
CA HIS A 377 -14.97 2.26 9.01
C HIS A 377 -15.94 3.15 9.82
N PRO A 378 -16.07 4.46 9.53
CA PRO A 378 -16.96 5.37 10.26
C PRO A 378 -18.41 4.87 10.35
N ASN A 379 -18.95 4.40 9.23
CA ASN A 379 -20.36 4.05 9.09
C ASN A 379 -20.72 2.64 9.61
N PHE A 380 -20.11 1.61 9.03
CA PHE A 380 -20.39 0.21 9.38
C PHE A 380 -19.12 -0.62 9.26
N ASN A 381 -18.90 -1.52 10.21
CA ASN A 381 -17.77 -2.44 10.13
C ASN A 381 -18.06 -3.54 9.10
N THR A 382 -17.04 -3.89 8.33
CA THR A 382 -17.03 -5.06 7.45
C THR A 382 -16.13 -6.12 8.05
N ILE A 383 -16.64 -7.34 8.10
CA ILE A 383 -15.96 -8.52 8.61
C ILE A 383 -15.51 -9.34 7.42
N VAL A 384 -14.24 -9.74 7.43
CA VAL A 384 -13.66 -10.56 6.36
C VAL A 384 -13.11 -11.85 6.95
N VAL A 385 -13.44 -12.96 6.31
CA VAL A 385 -13.00 -14.30 6.73
C VAL A 385 -12.29 -14.99 5.57
N GLY A 386 -11.03 -15.36 5.79
CA GLY A 386 -10.18 -16.07 4.84
C GLY A 386 -9.93 -17.52 5.25
N THR A 387 -9.82 -18.42 4.27
CA THR A 387 -9.61 -19.87 4.53
C THR A 387 -8.37 -20.42 3.84
N ASN A 388 -7.93 -21.61 4.28
CA ASN A 388 -6.77 -22.33 3.74
C ASN A 388 -6.94 -22.77 2.28
N VAL A 389 -8.17 -22.82 1.76
CA VAL A 389 -8.43 -23.10 0.35
C VAL A 389 -8.70 -21.83 -0.45
N GLY A 390 -8.59 -20.64 0.15
CA GLY A 390 -8.73 -19.36 -0.55
C GLY A 390 -10.16 -18.86 -0.71
N TYR A 391 -11.12 -19.30 0.11
CA TYR A 391 -12.40 -18.57 0.18
C TYR A 391 -12.19 -17.30 1.01
N LEU A 392 -12.62 -16.17 0.45
CA LEU A 392 -12.66 -14.87 1.11
C LEU A 392 -14.11 -14.43 1.20
N ARG A 393 -14.64 -14.30 2.41
CA ARG A 393 -16.08 -14.03 2.66
C ARG A 393 -16.22 -12.71 3.39
N PHE A 394 -17.09 -11.85 2.88
CA PHE A 394 -17.36 -10.52 3.42
C PHE A 394 -18.71 -10.51 4.09
N PHE A 395 -18.78 -9.96 5.29
CA PHE A 395 -20.01 -9.80 6.05
C PHE A 395 -20.11 -8.37 6.55
N ASN A 396 -21.33 -7.84 6.68
CA ASN A 396 -21.50 -6.61 7.44
C ASN A 396 -21.43 -6.90 8.95
N GLN A 397 -21.40 -5.82 9.75
CA GLN A 397 -21.40 -5.89 11.22
C GLN A 397 -22.59 -6.63 11.85
N PHE A 398 -23.65 -6.94 11.09
CA PHE A 398 -24.83 -7.67 11.53
C PHE A 398 -24.83 -9.15 11.08
N GLY A 399 -23.75 -9.61 10.46
CA GLY A 399 -23.56 -11.00 10.06
C GLY A 399 -24.23 -11.37 8.72
N VAL A 400 -24.69 -10.41 7.93
CA VAL A 400 -25.18 -10.62 6.57
C VAL A 400 -24.00 -10.82 5.63
N CYS A 401 -23.98 -11.92 4.87
CA CYS A 401 -22.95 -12.19 3.87
C CYS A 401 -23.15 -11.25 2.68
N LEU A 402 -22.17 -10.39 2.42
CA LEU A 402 -22.18 -9.41 1.33
C LEU A 402 -21.59 -9.98 0.05
N ASN A 403 -20.46 -10.68 0.17
CA ASN A 403 -19.72 -11.20 -0.99
C ASN A 403 -18.90 -12.45 -0.63
N ILE A 404 -18.58 -13.26 -1.64
CA ILE A 404 -17.69 -14.42 -1.54
C ILE A 404 -16.78 -14.42 -2.78
N ILE A 405 -15.47 -14.33 -2.56
CA ILE A 405 -14.44 -14.34 -3.60
C ILE A 405 -13.57 -15.58 -3.42
N LYS A 406 -13.06 -16.12 -4.54
CA LYS A 406 -12.08 -17.21 -4.56
C LYS A 406 -10.70 -16.67 -4.92
N THR A 407 -9.71 -16.90 -4.06
CA THR A 407 -8.33 -16.42 -4.17
C THR A 407 -7.34 -17.56 -3.92
N ASN A 408 -6.04 -17.24 -3.88
CA ASN A 408 -5.02 -18.16 -3.38
C ASN A 408 -5.22 -18.42 -1.87
N PRO A 409 -4.75 -19.56 -1.33
CA PRO A 409 -4.82 -19.87 0.10
C PRO A 409 -4.47 -18.68 1.00
N VAL A 410 -5.40 -18.25 1.84
CA VAL A 410 -5.22 -17.07 2.70
C VAL A 410 -4.36 -17.45 3.90
N VAL A 411 -3.32 -16.68 4.17
CA VAL A 411 -2.43 -16.84 5.32
C VAL A 411 -2.79 -15.86 6.43
N ALA A 412 -3.01 -14.60 6.08
CA ALA A 412 -3.28 -13.54 7.04
C ALA A 412 -4.14 -12.44 6.41
N LEU A 413 -4.95 -11.80 7.25
CA LEU A 413 -5.76 -10.64 6.91
C LEU A 413 -5.50 -9.51 7.90
N SER A 414 -5.53 -8.28 7.42
CA SER A 414 -5.57 -7.06 8.23
C SER A 414 -6.45 -6.04 7.52
N ALA A 415 -7.13 -5.22 8.32
CA ALA A 415 -8.01 -4.17 7.81
C ALA A 415 -7.44 -2.81 8.21
N ALA A 416 -7.59 -1.84 7.31
CA ALA A 416 -7.21 -0.46 7.58
C ALA A 416 -8.15 0.18 8.62
N SER A 417 -7.62 1.18 9.32
CA SER A 417 -8.31 1.80 10.45
C SER A 417 -9.32 2.85 10.03
N THR A 418 -9.05 3.61 8.97
CA THR A 418 -9.94 4.67 8.49
C THR A 418 -10.42 4.45 7.06
N THR A 419 -9.67 3.71 6.25
CA THR A 419 -10.10 3.32 4.89
C THR A 419 -10.75 1.95 4.86
N SER A 420 -11.52 1.66 3.82
CA SER A 420 -12.13 0.35 3.58
C SER A 420 -11.20 -0.67 2.90
N ASN A 421 -9.90 -0.49 3.08
CA ASN A 421 -8.87 -1.33 2.50
C ASN A 421 -8.57 -2.58 3.36
N ILE A 422 -8.45 -3.72 2.70
CA ILE A 422 -8.05 -5.00 3.28
C ILE A 422 -6.69 -5.40 2.72
N PHE A 423 -5.75 -5.65 3.62
CA PHE A 423 -4.47 -6.25 3.28
C PHE A 423 -4.51 -7.77 3.51
N MET A 424 -4.33 -8.52 2.43
CA MET A 424 -4.37 -9.98 2.42
C MET A 424 -3.00 -10.54 2.05
N VAL A 425 -2.52 -11.53 2.82
CA VAL A 425 -1.34 -12.33 2.49
C VAL A 425 -1.78 -13.72 2.06
N ASN A 426 -1.27 -14.21 0.94
CA ASN A 426 -1.57 -15.52 0.37
C ASN A 426 -0.32 -16.39 0.28
N GLN A 427 -0.51 -17.71 0.28
CA GLN A 427 0.54 -18.69 -0.03
C GLN A 427 0.33 -19.22 -1.45
N ASN A 428 1.30 -18.98 -2.32
CA ASN A 428 1.25 -19.42 -3.73
C ASN A 428 1.91 -20.79 -3.90
N ALA A 429 3.00 -21.04 -3.16
CA ALA A 429 3.70 -22.31 -3.11
C ALA A 429 4.42 -22.47 -1.76
N ALA A 430 5.15 -23.57 -1.57
CA ALA A 430 6.02 -23.76 -0.41
C ALA A 430 6.97 -22.57 -0.28
N ASN A 431 6.87 -21.83 0.83
CA ASN A 431 7.70 -20.66 1.11
C ASN A 431 7.65 -19.54 0.05
N VAL A 432 6.58 -19.48 -0.76
CA VAL A 432 6.34 -18.41 -1.74
C VAL A 432 5.01 -17.76 -1.39
N TYR A 433 5.07 -16.48 -1.07
CA TYR A 433 3.92 -15.70 -0.62
C TYR A 433 3.66 -14.54 -1.57
N SER A 434 2.41 -14.10 -1.62
CA SER A 434 2.02 -12.84 -2.26
C SER A 434 1.11 -12.04 -1.34
N TYR A 435 0.89 -10.79 -1.70
CA TYR A 435 -0.09 -9.94 -1.08
C TYR A 435 -1.12 -9.43 -2.09
N SER A 436 -2.28 -9.04 -1.58
CA SER A 436 -3.28 -8.27 -2.32
C SER A 436 -3.86 -7.19 -1.43
N ILE A 437 -4.27 -6.07 -2.02
CA ILE A 437 -5.00 -5.00 -1.36
C ILE A 437 -6.35 -4.87 -2.05
N ILE A 438 -7.42 -4.97 -1.26
CA ILE A 438 -8.80 -4.92 -1.74
C ILE A 438 -9.48 -3.71 -1.11
N ASP A 439 -10.07 -2.86 -1.93
CA ASP A 439 -10.95 -1.79 -1.50
C ASP A 439 -12.39 -2.30 -1.46
N ILE A 440 -12.97 -2.38 -0.27
CA ILE A 440 -14.33 -2.90 -0.07
C ILE A 440 -15.38 -1.94 -0.65
N ASP A 441 -15.16 -0.63 -0.57
CA ASP A 441 -16.18 0.37 -0.97
C ASP A 441 -16.28 0.48 -2.49
N GLN A 442 -15.18 0.24 -3.20
CA GLN A 442 -15.16 0.14 -4.66
C GLN A 442 -15.53 -1.27 -5.16
N ASP A 443 -16.60 -1.86 -4.65
CA ASP A 443 -17.09 -3.20 -5.02
C ASP A 443 -16.00 -4.29 -4.92
N ASN A 444 -15.23 -4.28 -3.82
CA ASN A 444 -14.12 -5.23 -3.60
C ASN A 444 -13.05 -5.19 -4.71
N LYS A 445 -12.78 -4.00 -5.27
CA LYS A 445 -11.74 -3.79 -6.29
C LYS A 445 -10.37 -4.13 -5.72
N PHE A 446 -9.58 -4.87 -6.50
CA PHE A 446 -8.17 -5.08 -6.18
C PHE A 446 -7.36 -3.85 -6.59
N ILE A 447 -6.83 -3.12 -5.60
CA ILE A 447 -5.85 -2.06 -5.82
C ILE A 447 -4.51 -2.68 -6.20
N GLN A 448 -4.10 -3.72 -5.45
CA GLN A 448 -2.93 -4.53 -5.74
C GLN A 448 -3.34 -5.99 -5.73
N HIS A 449 -2.85 -6.78 -6.69
CA HIS A 449 -3.24 -8.18 -6.83
C HIS A 449 -2.02 -9.07 -7.04
N ASN A 450 -1.83 -10.02 -6.11
CA ASN A 450 -0.74 -10.99 -6.13
C ASN A 450 0.68 -10.39 -6.24
N GLY A 451 0.91 -9.22 -5.62
CA GLY A 451 2.24 -8.64 -5.48
C GLY A 451 3.16 -9.54 -4.64
N VAL A 452 4.45 -9.54 -4.91
CA VAL A 452 5.42 -10.38 -4.17
C VAL A 452 5.65 -9.82 -2.77
N ILE A 453 5.72 -10.70 -1.77
CA ILE A 453 6.04 -10.32 -0.39
C ILE A 453 7.33 -10.99 0.08
N PRO A 454 8.34 -10.24 0.54
CA PRO A 454 9.68 -10.76 0.81
C PRO A 454 9.82 -11.43 2.20
N ILE A 455 8.85 -12.26 2.59
CA ILE A 455 8.91 -13.04 3.84
C ILE A 455 9.35 -14.48 3.58
N LYS A 456 9.95 -15.10 4.60
CA LYS A 456 10.41 -16.50 4.54
C LYS A 456 9.98 -17.26 5.78
N ASP A 457 9.41 -18.44 5.57
CA ASP A 457 9.19 -19.44 6.59
C ASP A 457 10.53 -20.00 7.06
N ARG A 458 10.74 -20.04 8.38
CA ARG A 458 11.92 -20.63 9.02
C ARG A 458 11.47 -21.47 10.20
N ALA A 459 12.00 -22.67 10.29
CA ALA A 459 11.71 -23.59 11.39
C ALA A 459 11.87 -22.89 12.76
N ASN A 460 10.90 -23.09 13.65
CA ASN A 460 10.86 -22.53 15.00
C ASN A 460 10.81 -21.00 15.09
N ARG A 461 10.30 -20.32 14.05
CA ARG A 461 9.93 -18.89 14.10
C ARG A 461 8.54 -18.71 13.52
N GLN A 462 7.83 -17.70 14.02
CA GLN A 462 6.56 -17.30 13.42
C GLN A 462 6.83 -16.67 12.05
N LEU A 463 6.04 -17.02 11.03
CA LEU A 463 6.19 -16.43 9.70
C LEU A 463 6.00 -14.89 9.74
N ILE A 464 4.90 -14.45 10.35
CA ILE A 464 4.51 -13.04 10.47
C ILE A 464 4.40 -12.69 11.95
N LYS A 465 5.22 -11.76 12.43
CA LYS A 465 5.16 -11.24 13.80
C LYS A 465 4.17 -10.08 13.93
N GLY A 466 4.13 -9.21 12.93
CA GLY A 466 3.25 -8.05 12.89
C GLY A 466 2.63 -7.88 11.51
N LEU A 467 1.36 -7.51 11.48
CA LEU A 467 0.59 -7.20 10.28
C LEU A 467 -0.44 -6.14 10.62
N PHE A 468 -0.27 -4.92 10.12
CA PHE A 468 -1.11 -3.77 10.47
C PHE A 468 -0.98 -2.70 9.40
N PHE A 469 -1.84 -1.69 9.48
CA PHE A 469 -1.67 -0.43 8.77
C PHE A 469 -1.03 0.59 9.71
N ASN A 470 -0.28 1.56 9.18
CA ASN A 470 0.09 2.76 9.94
C ASN A 470 -1.13 3.70 10.08
N GLU A 471 -0.94 4.83 10.74
CA GLU A 471 -1.98 5.87 10.87
C GLU A 471 -2.42 6.51 9.53
N TYR A 472 -1.61 6.36 8.47
CA TYR A 472 -1.87 6.86 7.11
C TYR A 472 -2.44 5.80 6.16
N ASN A 473 -2.81 4.63 6.69
CA ASN A 473 -3.32 3.48 5.95
C ASN A 473 -2.34 2.87 4.93
N ASP A 474 -1.05 2.93 5.18
CA ASP A 474 -0.04 2.16 4.45
C ASP A 474 0.17 0.77 5.09
N PRO A 475 0.09 -0.32 4.31
CA PRO A 475 0.32 -1.67 4.81
C PRO A 475 1.72 -1.87 5.37
N CYS A 476 1.80 -2.44 6.56
CA CYS A 476 3.04 -2.76 7.26
C CYS A 476 3.10 -4.25 7.62
N ILE A 477 4.29 -4.83 7.50
CA ILE A 477 4.56 -6.21 7.91
C ILE A 477 5.89 -6.34 8.63
N VAL A 478 5.93 -7.19 9.67
CA VAL A 478 7.15 -7.61 10.33
C VAL A 478 7.31 -9.12 10.15
N GLY A 479 8.26 -9.53 9.32
CA GLY A 479 8.62 -10.93 9.12
C GLY A 479 9.36 -11.50 10.34
N GLY A 480 9.10 -12.75 10.71
CA GLY A 480 9.83 -13.38 11.82
C GLY A 480 11.23 -13.89 11.46
N ALA A 481 11.56 -13.97 10.16
CA ALA A 481 12.87 -14.43 9.70
C ALA A 481 13.99 -13.45 10.03
N ASP A 482 13.76 -12.16 9.81
CA ASP A 482 14.74 -11.07 9.88
C ASP A 482 14.37 -9.96 10.88
N ASN A 483 13.12 -9.90 11.36
CA ASN A 483 12.60 -8.89 12.28
C ASN A 483 12.61 -7.46 11.72
N THR A 484 12.57 -7.33 10.41
CA THR A 484 12.52 -6.03 9.74
C THR A 484 11.06 -5.59 9.61
N LEU A 485 10.76 -4.36 10.02
CA LEU A 485 9.50 -3.70 9.67
C LEU A 485 9.60 -3.21 8.23
N LEU A 486 8.71 -3.72 7.39
CA LEU A 486 8.54 -3.28 6.01
C LEU A 486 7.23 -2.51 5.90
N ILE A 487 7.27 -1.39 5.18
CA ILE A 487 6.08 -0.64 4.74
C ILE A 487 5.96 -0.76 3.23
N LEU A 488 4.74 -0.82 2.73
CA LEU A 488 4.48 -0.80 1.29
C LEU A 488 4.26 0.66 0.85
N GLN A 489 5.13 1.16 -0.02
CA GLN A 489 5.07 2.51 -0.59
C GLN A 489 4.46 2.46 -2.00
N ALA A 490 3.87 3.57 -2.47
CA ALA A 490 3.33 3.73 -3.82
C ALA A 490 2.30 2.64 -4.20
N TRP A 491 1.58 2.10 -3.21
CA TRP A 491 0.65 1.00 -3.40
C TRP A 491 -0.70 1.43 -3.97
N ARG A 492 -1.00 2.73 -3.93
CA ARG A 492 -2.20 3.32 -4.54
C ARG A 492 -2.07 3.38 -6.06
N GLU A 493 -0.84 3.43 -6.56
CA GLU A 493 -0.52 3.38 -7.98
C GLU A 493 -0.32 1.92 -8.47
N PRO A 494 -1.09 1.47 -9.47
CA PRO A 494 -0.91 0.15 -10.05
C PRO A 494 0.51 -0.04 -10.62
N GLY A 495 1.19 -1.11 -10.21
CA GLY A 495 2.52 -1.47 -10.74
C GLY A 495 3.73 -0.79 -10.07
N ASN A 496 3.53 0.23 -9.24
CA ASN A 496 4.61 0.98 -8.59
C ASN A 496 4.88 0.57 -7.13
N ALA A 497 4.06 -0.34 -6.58
CA ALA A 497 4.15 -0.75 -5.19
C ALA A 497 5.51 -1.38 -4.84
N ARG A 498 6.17 -0.87 -3.79
CA ARG A 498 7.50 -1.34 -3.35
C ARG A 498 7.61 -1.46 -1.84
N TRP A 499 8.27 -2.52 -1.39
CA TRP A 499 8.55 -2.75 0.03
C TRP A 499 9.77 -1.96 0.47
N VAL A 500 9.60 -1.08 1.46
CA VAL A 500 10.68 -0.26 2.03
C VAL A 500 10.95 -0.71 3.48
N PRO A 501 12.21 -1.03 3.85
CA PRO A 501 12.55 -1.40 5.22
C PRO A 501 12.69 -0.15 6.10
N LEU A 502 11.86 -0.04 7.13
CA LEU A 502 11.86 1.11 8.05
C LEU A 502 12.75 0.93 9.27
N ILE A 503 12.87 -0.29 9.80
CA ILE A 503 13.68 -0.57 10.99
C ILE A 503 13.96 -2.07 11.08
N ASN A 504 15.20 -2.43 11.43
CA ASN A 504 15.49 -3.78 11.92
C ASN A 504 15.34 -3.81 13.45
N CYS A 505 14.22 -4.36 13.92
CA CYS A 505 13.86 -4.29 15.34
C CYS A 505 14.87 -5.00 16.24
N HIS A 506 15.51 -6.07 15.75
CA HIS A 506 16.50 -6.79 16.54
C HIS A 506 17.79 -5.98 16.68
N ASN A 507 18.28 -5.37 15.59
CA ASN A 507 19.47 -4.53 15.64
C ASN A 507 19.28 -3.37 16.61
N VAL A 508 18.19 -2.60 16.49
CA VAL A 508 17.96 -1.44 17.35
C VAL A 508 17.84 -1.84 18.83
N ILE A 509 17.05 -2.86 19.15
CA ILE A 509 16.86 -3.29 20.55
C ILE A 509 18.15 -3.84 21.17
N THR A 510 18.99 -4.52 20.38
CA THR A 510 20.26 -5.08 20.85
C THR A 510 21.42 -4.09 20.78
N GLU A 511 21.15 -2.83 20.41
CA GLU A 511 22.17 -1.80 20.17
C GLU A 511 23.22 -2.29 19.17
N TYR A 512 22.76 -2.82 18.04
CA TYR A 512 23.57 -3.43 16.98
C TYR A 512 24.46 -4.57 17.48
N GLY A 513 24.00 -5.28 18.52
CA GLY A 513 24.72 -6.38 19.17
C GLY A 513 25.89 -5.93 20.06
N SER A 514 26.09 -4.63 20.26
CA SER A 514 27.14 -4.11 21.15
C SER A 514 26.85 -4.39 22.64
N ASN A 515 25.58 -4.59 22.99
CA ASN A 515 25.15 -4.80 24.37
C ASN A 515 24.87 -6.28 24.68
N GLU A 516 25.81 -6.93 25.38
CA GLU A 516 25.70 -8.35 25.72
C GLU A 516 24.44 -8.68 26.53
N ASN A 517 23.96 -7.75 27.37
CA ASN A 517 22.75 -7.95 28.19
C ASN A 517 21.46 -7.95 27.36
N LYS A 518 21.50 -7.38 26.16
CA LYS A 518 20.35 -7.24 25.25
C LYS A 518 20.38 -8.23 24.10
N LYS A 519 21.44 -9.02 23.92
CA LYS A 519 21.63 -9.94 22.79
C LYS A 519 20.45 -10.90 22.53
N ASN A 520 19.75 -11.31 23.59
CA ASN A 520 18.61 -12.23 23.49
C ASN A 520 17.24 -11.52 23.50
N TRP A 521 17.22 -10.19 23.51
CA TRP A 521 15.98 -9.43 23.49
C TRP A 521 15.32 -9.53 22.10
N SER A 522 14.00 -9.53 22.09
CA SER A 522 13.22 -9.52 20.86
C SER A 522 12.08 -8.50 20.91
N CYS A 523 11.70 -8.04 19.73
CA CYS A 523 10.58 -7.14 19.52
C CYS A 523 9.30 -7.93 19.25
N TRP A 524 8.20 -7.50 19.87
CA TRP A 524 6.85 -7.90 19.49
C TRP A 524 6.07 -6.67 19.00
N PRO A 525 5.83 -6.52 17.70
CA PRO A 525 5.26 -5.30 17.13
C PRO A 525 3.75 -5.19 17.40
N LEU A 526 3.26 -3.99 17.68
CA LEU A 526 1.85 -3.68 17.92
C LEU A 526 1.25 -2.73 16.85
N GLY A 527 2.05 -1.79 16.34
CA GLY A 527 1.63 -0.87 15.28
C GLY A 527 2.69 0.20 14.99
N LEU A 528 2.52 0.96 13.91
CA LEU A 528 3.37 2.09 13.53
C LEU A 528 2.55 3.39 13.65
N VAL A 529 2.96 4.28 14.56
CA VAL A 529 2.24 5.52 14.89
C VAL A 529 3.29 6.60 15.19
N ASN A 530 3.11 7.84 14.70
CA ASN A 530 4.01 8.97 14.97
C ASN A 530 5.49 8.64 14.72
N ASP A 531 5.79 8.05 13.56
CA ASP A 531 7.15 7.67 13.13
C ASP A 531 7.87 6.72 14.11
N SER A 532 7.07 6.02 14.93
CA SER A 532 7.54 5.14 15.98
C SER A 532 6.82 3.80 15.92
N LEU A 533 7.62 2.73 16.04
CA LEU A 533 7.11 1.39 16.21
C LEU A 533 6.69 1.19 17.67
N ASN A 534 5.38 1.09 17.88
CA ASN A 534 4.81 0.66 19.15
C ASN A 534 4.99 -0.85 19.28
N CYS A 535 5.67 -1.28 20.34
CA CYS A 535 6.04 -2.69 20.50
C CYS A 535 6.23 -3.10 21.96
N LEU A 536 6.39 -4.40 22.19
CA LEU A 536 6.81 -4.97 23.47
C LEU A 536 8.25 -5.45 23.37
N ILE A 537 9.05 -5.16 24.39
CA ILE A 537 10.40 -5.69 24.53
C ILE A 537 10.36 -6.99 25.33
N LEU A 538 10.68 -8.09 24.66
CA LEU A 538 10.74 -9.41 25.26
C LEU A 538 12.18 -9.73 25.63
N LYS A 539 12.49 -9.77 26.93
CA LYS A 539 13.84 -10.09 27.42
C LYS A 539 14.20 -11.55 27.23
N ASN A 540 13.21 -12.44 27.33
CA ASN A 540 13.34 -13.87 27.19
C ASN A 540 12.16 -14.42 26.38
N GLY A 541 12.42 -15.29 25.42
CA GLY A 541 11.37 -15.96 24.63
C GLY A 541 10.96 -15.22 23.35
N GLN A 542 10.09 -15.87 22.58
CA GLN A 542 9.64 -15.38 21.27
C GLN A 542 8.26 -14.68 21.32
N PHE A 543 7.50 -14.89 22.40
CA PHE A 543 6.12 -14.42 22.55
C PHE A 543 5.96 -13.68 23.89
N PRO A 544 5.09 -12.65 23.96
CA PRO A 544 4.73 -12.02 25.22
C PRO A 544 4.05 -13.02 26.17
N GLY A 545 4.39 -12.91 27.47
CA GLY A 545 3.79 -13.70 28.55
C GLY A 545 2.80 -12.90 29.39
N PHE A 546 2.29 -13.51 30.46
CA PHE A 546 1.41 -12.88 31.44
C PHE A 546 2.19 -12.56 32.74
N PRO A 547 2.05 -11.37 33.34
CA PRO A 547 1.32 -10.20 32.82
C PRO A 547 2.01 -9.58 31.60
N LEU A 548 1.23 -8.83 30.81
CA LEU A 548 1.76 -8.19 29.61
C LEU A 548 2.77 -7.09 29.99
N PRO A 549 3.95 -7.02 29.35
CA PRO A 549 4.84 -5.88 29.47
C PRO A 549 4.16 -4.59 29.01
N LEU A 550 4.62 -3.44 29.52
CA LEU A 550 4.16 -2.15 29.00
C LEU A 550 4.68 -1.95 27.56
N PRO A 551 3.84 -1.46 26.63
CA PRO A 551 4.30 -0.99 25.34
C PRO A 551 5.38 0.08 25.46
N VAL A 552 6.30 0.07 24.51
CA VAL A 552 7.31 1.10 24.31
C VAL A 552 7.27 1.57 22.86
N GLU A 553 7.74 2.79 22.65
CA GLU A 553 7.87 3.39 21.32
C GLU A 553 9.35 3.33 20.93
N ILE A 554 9.63 2.82 19.73
CA ILE A 554 10.97 2.84 19.14
C ILE A 554 10.88 3.66 17.87
N GLU A 555 11.61 4.78 17.82
CA GLU A 555 11.72 5.59 16.61
C GLU A 555 12.20 4.75 15.44
N ILE A 556 11.61 4.97 14.26
CA ILE A 556 12.08 4.27 13.06
C ILE A 556 13.49 4.71 12.70
N GLU A 557 14.25 3.77 12.15
CA GLU A 557 15.65 3.96 11.78
C GLU A 557 15.94 3.13 10.53
N ILE A 558 16.14 3.80 9.40
CA ILE A 558 16.42 3.13 8.13
C ILE A 558 17.72 2.33 8.30
N PRO A 559 17.78 1.04 7.91
CA PRO A 559 18.91 0.17 8.22
C PRO A 559 20.14 0.44 7.36
N THR A 560 20.78 1.60 7.56
CA THR A 560 22.05 2.01 6.93
C THR A 560 23.23 2.03 7.90
N LYS A 561 22.97 2.10 9.22
CA LYS A 561 24.01 2.11 10.25
C LYS A 561 24.66 0.74 10.44
N LEU A 562 25.93 0.75 10.82
CA LEU A 562 26.67 -0.45 11.21
C LEU A 562 26.79 -0.61 12.73
N SER A 563 26.63 0.48 13.47
CA SER A 563 26.75 0.50 14.93
C SER A 563 25.78 1.50 15.57
N HIS A 564 25.53 1.33 16.87
CA HIS A 564 24.57 2.14 17.62
C HIS A 564 24.96 3.62 17.74
N ASP A 565 26.26 3.91 17.95
CA ASP A 565 26.73 5.27 18.24
C ASP A 565 27.00 6.12 16.99
N GLU A 566 26.64 5.59 15.81
CA GLU A 566 26.86 6.22 14.52
C GLU A 566 25.75 7.25 14.25
N ASP A 567 26.09 8.53 14.37
CA ASP A 567 25.26 9.63 13.86
C ASP A 567 25.40 9.67 12.32
N SER A 568 24.35 9.26 11.61
CA SER A 568 24.36 9.11 10.16
C SER A 568 23.42 10.12 9.51
N ALA A 569 24.00 11.12 8.84
CA ALA A 569 23.24 12.06 8.02
C ALA A 569 22.52 11.37 6.86
N GLU A 570 23.08 10.27 6.35
CA GLU A 570 22.49 9.46 5.29
C GLU A 570 21.23 8.74 5.77
N GLU A 571 21.22 8.24 7.01
CA GLU A 571 20.01 7.67 7.63
C GLU A 571 18.90 8.72 7.76
N GLU A 572 19.22 9.91 8.28
CA GLU A 572 18.25 11.01 8.46
C GLU A 572 17.65 11.43 7.11
N PHE A 573 18.48 11.54 6.06
CA PHE A 573 18.08 11.83 4.69
C PHE A 573 17.11 10.78 4.12
N LEU A 574 17.47 9.50 4.19
CA LEU A 574 16.64 8.42 3.64
C LEU A 574 15.33 8.28 4.41
N ARG A 575 15.37 8.49 5.73
CA ARG A 575 14.17 8.46 6.58
C ARG A 575 13.22 9.58 6.22
N SER A 576 13.70 10.83 6.14
CA SER A 576 12.86 11.98 5.78
C SER A 576 12.33 11.86 4.35
N LEU A 577 13.13 11.36 3.41
CA LEU A 577 12.69 11.11 2.04
C LEU A 577 11.57 10.05 1.98
N THR A 578 11.74 8.94 2.71
CA THR A 578 10.78 7.84 2.72
C THR A 578 9.45 8.27 3.34
N LEU A 579 9.49 8.91 4.51
CA LEU A 579 8.30 9.38 5.22
C LEU A 579 7.60 10.53 4.48
N GLY A 580 8.38 11.46 3.92
CA GLY A 580 7.86 12.54 3.08
C GLY A 580 7.08 12.02 1.88
N LYS A 581 7.64 11.03 1.15
CA LYS A 581 6.94 10.37 0.03
C LYS A 581 5.65 9.66 0.47
N LEU A 582 5.67 8.90 1.56
CA LEU A 582 4.46 8.20 2.05
C LEU A 582 3.35 9.19 2.44
N LEU A 583 3.73 10.29 3.08
CA LEU A 583 2.78 11.32 3.50
C LEU A 583 2.24 12.10 2.29
N ASN A 584 3.08 12.42 1.31
CA ASN A 584 2.67 13.03 0.05
C ASN A 584 1.71 12.13 -0.74
N ASP A 585 2.00 10.82 -0.84
CA ASP A 585 1.10 9.84 -1.46
C ASP A 585 -0.26 9.79 -0.74
N THR A 586 -0.26 9.97 0.58
CA THR A 586 -1.49 10.00 1.39
C THR A 586 -2.32 11.25 1.10
N LEU A 587 -1.68 12.43 1.04
CA LEU A 587 -2.35 13.70 0.76
C LEU A 587 -2.94 13.74 -0.67
N THR A 588 -2.16 13.31 -1.67
CA THR A 588 -2.55 13.35 -3.09
C THR A 588 -3.69 12.38 -3.45
N ASN A 589 -3.87 11.31 -2.67
CA ASN A 589 -4.89 10.30 -2.92
C ASN A 589 -6.03 10.32 -1.89
N ARG A 590 -6.19 11.42 -1.13
CA ARG A 590 -7.40 11.63 -0.34
C ARG A 590 -8.56 12.01 -1.27
N ASP A 591 -9.73 11.41 -1.03
CA ASP A 591 -10.92 11.73 -1.80
C ASP A 591 -11.48 13.09 -1.34
N GLU A 592 -11.59 14.04 -2.29
CA GLU A 592 -12.09 15.41 -2.07
C GLU A 592 -13.58 15.47 -1.66
N ASP A 593 -14.32 14.35 -1.78
CA ASP A 593 -15.78 14.31 -1.67
C ASP A 593 -16.30 14.07 -0.23
N ASP A 594 -15.45 13.75 0.74
CA ASP A 594 -15.84 13.59 2.15
C ASP A 594 -15.74 14.93 2.91
N GLN A 595 -16.69 15.83 2.67
CA GLN A 595 -16.80 17.14 3.33
C GLN A 595 -17.18 17.04 4.83
N ASP A 596 -16.28 16.53 5.67
CA ASP A 596 -16.38 16.65 7.13
C ASP A 596 -15.45 17.78 7.63
N PRO A 597 -15.95 18.81 8.33
CA PRO A 597 -15.13 19.92 8.84
C PRO A 597 -13.98 19.51 9.76
N GLY A 598 -13.94 18.28 10.28
CA GLY A 598 -12.78 17.74 11.00
C GLY A 598 -11.58 17.39 10.11
N GLN A 599 -11.76 17.28 8.79
CA GLN A 599 -10.70 16.88 7.86
C GLN A 599 -9.77 18.03 7.49
N GLU A 600 -10.24 19.28 7.48
CA GLU A 600 -9.38 20.47 7.23
C GLU A 600 -8.28 20.59 8.30
N GLU A 601 -8.62 20.45 9.58
CA GLU A 601 -7.64 20.47 10.67
C GLU A 601 -6.65 19.30 10.58
N GLU A 602 -7.10 18.13 10.11
CA GLU A 602 -6.25 16.97 9.90
C GLU A 602 -5.29 17.19 8.72
N GLU A 603 -5.78 17.75 7.62
CA GLU A 603 -4.97 18.09 6.45
C GLU A 603 -3.90 19.12 6.77
N ASP A 604 -4.24 20.20 7.48
CA ASP A 604 -3.27 21.18 7.98
C ASP A 604 -2.17 20.52 8.82
N ALA A 605 -2.55 19.60 9.71
CA ALA A 605 -1.60 18.85 10.53
C ALA A 605 -0.68 17.94 9.69
N LEU A 606 -1.21 17.31 8.63
CA LEU A 606 -0.41 16.52 7.70
C LEU A 606 0.54 17.41 6.88
N MET A 607 0.09 18.56 6.41
CA MET A 607 0.92 19.52 5.67
C MET A 607 2.06 20.05 6.54
N ASP A 608 1.78 20.37 7.81
CA ASP A 608 2.81 20.73 8.79
C ASP A 608 3.84 19.61 8.98
N LYS A 609 3.40 18.35 9.02
CA LYS A 609 4.31 17.20 9.13
C LYS A 609 5.13 16.99 7.86
N LEU A 610 4.54 17.20 6.68
CA LEU A 610 5.26 17.14 5.41
C LEU A 610 6.35 18.22 5.32
N ASN A 611 6.03 19.44 5.76
CA ASN A 611 6.99 20.54 5.88
C ASN A 611 8.15 20.20 6.82
N GLN A 612 7.87 19.51 7.93
CA GLN A 612 8.91 19.04 8.85
C GLN A 612 9.84 18.03 8.16
N TYR A 613 9.31 17.07 7.39
CA TYR A 613 10.14 16.14 6.64
C TYR A 613 10.98 16.83 5.56
N SER A 614 10.41 17.80 4.85
CA SER A 614 11.14 18.61 3.86
C SER A 614 12.31 19.36 4.50
N LEU A 615 12.12 19.97 5.68
CA LEU A 615 13.20 20.62 6.41
C LEU A 615 14.30 19.65 6.86
N LEU A 616 13.91 18.46 7.35
CA LEU A 616 14.87 17.41 7.75
C LEU A 616 15.65 16.86 6.55
N PHE A 617 14.98 16.72 5.40
CA PHE A 617 15.57 16.32 4.14
C PHE A 617 16.66 17.30 3.69
N ASP A 618 16.35 18.60 3.63
CA ASP A 618 17.35 19.62 3.25
C ASP A 618 18.51 19.69 4.23
N LYS A 619 18.22 19.63 5.54
CA LYS A 619 19.22 19.70 6.60
C LYS A 619 20.19 18.51 6.56
N SER A 620 19.69 17.31 6.33
CA SER A 620 20.51 16.09 6.25
C SER A 620 21.38 16.08 4.98
N LEU A 621 20.84 16.52 3.84
CA LEU A 621 21.64 16.73 2.62
C LEU A 621 22.76 17.75 2.83
N LEU A 622 22.50 18.88 3.49
CA LEU A 622 23.54 19.87 3.81
C LEU A 622 24.62 19.32 4.75
N LYS A 623 24.25 18.44 5.69
CA LYS A 623 25.21 17.76 6.57
C LYS A 623 26.10 16.81 5.76
N MET A 624 25.50 15.97 4.91
CA MET A 624 26.24 15.08 3.99
C MET A 624 27.14 15.86 3.03
N PHE A 625 26.66 16.98 2.50
CA PHE A 625 27.40 17.89 1.63
C PHE A 625 28.65 18.45 2.35
N GLY A 626 28.45 18.95 3.57
CA GLY A 626 29.53 19.48 4.39
C GLY A 626 30.58 18.42 4.75
N GLU A 627 30.16 17.19 5.03
CA GLU A 627 31.06 16.04 5.26
C GLU A 627 31.87 15.70 4.01
N ALA A 628 31.23 15.60 2.84
CA ALA A 628 31.93 15.36 1.57
C ALA A 628 32.96 16.46 1.23
N CYS A 629 32.63 17.73 1.52
CA CYS A 629 33.54 18.86 1.39
C CYS A 629 34.75 18.76 2.35
N LYS A 630 34.53 18.34 3.60
CA LYS A 630 35.62 18.11 4.57
C LYS A 630 36.54 16.97 4.16
N GLU A 631 36.00 15.95 3.51
CA GLU A 631 36.75 14.81 2.96
C GLU A 631 37.43 15.08 1.61
N LEU A 632 37.36 16.31 1.07
CA LEU A 632 37.88 16.69 -0.25
C LEU A 632 37.26 15.91 -1.43
N LYS A 633 36.08 15.32 -1.24
CA LYS A 633 35.35 14.57 -2.27
C LYS A 633 34.38 15.48 -3.04
N LEU A 634 34.92 16.44 -3.79
CA LEU A 634 34.11 17.50 -4.42
C LEU A 634 33.06 16.99 -5.41
N ASN A 635 33.33 15.90 -6.14
CA ASN A 635 32.33 15.30 -7.05
C ASN A 635 31.16 14.69 -6.27
N LYS A 636 31.42 14.09 -5.10
CA LYS A 636 30.38 13.59 -4.19
C LYS A 636 29.59 14.75 -3.60
N ALA A 637 30.26 15.83 -3.20
CA ALA A 637 29.58 17.03 -2.72
C ALA A 637 28.66 17.61 -3.80
N PHE A 638 29.13 17.72 -5.05
CA PHE A 638 28.32 18.19 -6.16
C PHE A 638 27.12 17.27 -6.46
N SER A 639 27.30 15.94 -6.42
CA SER A 639 26.17 15.02 -6.61
C SER A 639 25.13 15.13 -5.49
N ILE A 640 25.55 15.43 -4.25
CA ILE A 640 24.61 15.70 -3.14
C ILE A 640 23.88 17.02 -3.37
N ALA A 641 24.57 18.06 -3.84
CA ALA A 641 23.95 19.37 -4.12
C ALA A 641 22.85 19.27 -5.18
N LYS A 642 22.98 18.37 -6.16
CA LYS A 642 21.93 18.10 -7.17
C LYS A 642 20.64 17.52 -6.59
N LEU A 643 20.67 16.95 -5.38
CA LEU A 643 19.48 16.40 -4.72
C LEU A 643 18.69 17.48 -3.94
N ILE A 644 19.28 18.67 -3.76
CA ILE A 644 18.66 19.76 -3.01
C ILE A 644 17.69 20.49 -3.94
N LYS A 645 16.40 20.51 -3.57
CA LYS A 645 15.34 21.16 -4.34
C LYS A 645 14.90 22.52 -3.77
N ASN A 646 15.46 22.92 -2.63
CA ASN A 646 15.11 24.19 -1.97
C ASN A 646 16.17 25.26 -2.23
N ASP A 647 15.74 26.40 -2.76
CA ASP A 647 16.59 27.57 -3.04
C ASP A 647 17.46 27.98 -1.83
N LYS A 648 16.86 28.04 -0.64
CA LYS A 648 17.57 28.45 0.58
C LYS A 648 18.65 27.45 0.97
N ALA A 649 18.42 26.16 0.73
CA ALA A 649 19.38 25.11 0.99
C ALA A 649 20.51 25.12 -0.06
N LEU A 650 20.22 25.33 -1.34
CA LEU A 650 21.25 25.52 -2.38
C LEU A 650 22.14 26.74 -2.11
N LEU A 651 21.55 27.86 -1.70
CA LEU A 651 22.28 29.05 -1.26
C LEU A 651 23.22 28.73 -0.08
N ALA A 652 22.76 27.93 0.88
CA ALA A 652 23.58 27.49 2.01
C ALA A 652 24.75 26.59 1.56
N ALA A 653 24.51 25.65 0.64
CA ALA A 653 25.55 24.79 0.07
C ALA A 653 26.62 25.60 -0.69
N SER A 654 26.20 26.63 -1.44
CA SER A 654 27.12 27.55 -2.11
C SER A 654 28.00 28.30 -1.09
N LYS A 655 27.40 28.90 -0.06
CA LYS A 655 28.14 29.58 1.03
C LYS A 655 29.11 28.66 1.78
N ILE A 656 28.74 27.39 1.99
CA ILE A 656 29.65 26.39 2.59
C ILE A 656 30.85 26.16 1.68
N SER A 657 30.63 26.04 0.36
CA SER A 657 31.69 25.84 -0.63
C SER A 657 32.64 27.02 -0.70
N GLU A 658 32.12 28.25 -0.71
CA GLU A 658 32.92 29.49 -0.67
C GLU A 658 33.77 29.58 0.59
N ARG A 659 33.19 29.28 1.76
CA ARG A 659 33.90 29.30 3.04
C ARG A 659 35.03 28.27 3.11
N MET A 660 34.89 27.15 2.39
CA MET A 660 35.92 26.11 2.26
C MET A 660 36.89 26.38 1.09
N GLU A 661 36.77 27.54 0.43
CA GLU A 661 37.62 27.97 -0.71
C GLU A 661 37.46 27.10 -1.98
N TYR A 662 36.37 26.34 -2.11
CA TYR A 662 36.07 25.55 -3.31
C TYR A 662 35.25 26.34 -4.32
N LEU A 663 35.85 27.40 -4.88
CA LEU A 663 35.16 28.36 -5.77
C LEU A 663 34.54 27.70 -7.02
N SER A 664 35.20 26.69 -7.58
CA SER A 664 34.68 25.95 -8.74
C SER A 664 33.40 25.17 -8.41
N LEU A 665 33.29 24.65 -7.18
CA LEU A 665 32.10 23.97 -6.70
C LEU A 665 30.98 24.97 -6.41
N ALA A 666 31.32 26.10 -5.77
CA ALA A 666 30.36 27.19 -5.51
C ALA A 666 29.73 27.71 -6.82
N ALA A 667 30.54 27.93 -7.87
CA ALA A 667 30.05 28.37 -9.18
C ALA A 667 29.07 27.34 -9.79
N LYS A 668 29.38 26.04 -9.73
CA LYS A 668 28.48 24.99 -10.22
C LYS A 668 27.18 24.89 -9.43
N ILE A 669 27.23 25.11 -8.12
CA ILE A 669 26.01 25.14 -7.28
C ILE A 669 25.19 26.39 -7.60
N GLY A 670 25.84 27.52 -7.89
CA GLY A 670 25.17 28.72 -8.40
C GLY A 670 24.37 28.44 -9.67
N GLN A 671 24.96 27.73 -10.63
CA GLN A 671 24.27 27.31 -11.86
C GLN A 671 23.06 26.40 -11.58
N LEU A 672 23.18 25.42 -10.68
CA LEU A 672 22.04 24.57 -10.28
C LEU A 672 20.90 25.39 -9.67
N ARG A 673 21.23 26.42 -8.90
CA ARG A 673 20.25 27.32 -8.28
C ARG A 673 19.57 28.20 -9.32
N GLU A 674 20.31 28.71 -10.29
CA GLU A 674 19.75 29.47 -11.42
C GLU A 674 18.77 28.61 -12.24
N GLN A 675 19.16 27.36 -12.55
CA GLN A 675 18.28 26.40 -13.24
C GLN A 675 16.99 26.16 -12.46
N LEU A 676 17.08 25.88 -11.16
CA LEU A 676 15.91 25.68 -10.30
C LEU A 676 14.97 26.90 -10.30
N LEU A 677 15.50 28.12 -10.28
CA LEU A 677 14.67 29.33 -10.30
C LEU A 677 13.97 29.51 -11.65
N ILE A 678 14.65 29.19 -12.77
CA ILE A 678 14.04 29.21 -14.10
C ILE A 678 12.90 28.20 -14.18
N GLU A 679 13.10 26.97 -13.69
CA GLU A 679 12.07 25.93 -13.65
C GLU A 679 10.85 26.39 -12.85
N LEU A 680 11.06 26.97 -11.66
CA LEU A 680 9.99 27.49 -10.80
C LEU A 680 9.24 28.70 -11.39
N ASP A 681 9.90 29.50 -12.23
CA ASP A 681 9.28 30.63 -12.92
C ASP A 681 8.54 30.19 -14.21
N SER A 682 8.83 28.98 -14.70
CA SER A 682 8.22 28.40 -15.92
C SER A 682 6.97 27.55 -15.67
N ASP A 683 6.77 27.10 -14.42
CA ASP A 683 5.58 26.40 -13.92
C ASP A 683 4.51 27.39 -13.39
#